data_AF-A0A820G4H0-F1
#
_entry.id   AF-A0A820G4H0-F1
#
_cell.length_a   1.000
_cell.length_b   1.000
_cell.length_c   1.000
_cell.angle_alpha   90.00
_cell.angle_beta   90.00
_cell.angle_gamma   90.00
#
_symmetry.space_group_name_H-M   'P 1'
#
loop_
_entity.id
_entity.type
_entity.pdbx_description
1 polymer ?
#
loop_
_entity_poly.entity_id
_entity_poly.type
_entity_poly.pdbx_seq_one_letter_code
_entity_poly.pdbx_strand_id
1 'polypeptide(L)'
;MSINRVEKCTICFMAVDGTNGYLRHIRQVHGNDRQFGTHCPLCDSKFIFTYLKSFIYHIRKHISYSSPDKEVLPSLLPSHDEMNLEIINENEEQKSSHEYEQHDPLVEIKKYYIKMLLKLREGHVLPDADNPTSSNFNDDIEKTLFEISRNEESFISSCQLYFKFVKPKEIQLRNGNKAYYISIRDVLMNLFEKKDFYECIKEEKKYISQFNGQDILYHYRNSEIGQQHHVLTKKDNCILLQLYSDDLGVVNPLMGKNATHKLTTFYFSIDDLPARHSSSVNAVYLLLLYYRKDFEDENNRQVIFRQLNQDLKSLENDGLVLPDDIIPTYFTISTLCADNLAAHELSGFTCAFNSGHCCRYCFTHHKDMKRIYKESQTLIRTAASHDLQVKQIQNVPADKSIYGINEKSVLSNLSSFHPITSLPPDIMHDILEGIMPKLTSCLLHTVVSNRLCSASKICQLINKFTYGTNDRRNHPPVLKEKDIFDKRIPELSTILKCNTDNNATYCFKFIHLGKAMEKYCLFLNLPFMLIGFIDKVPYWFLYTLLRQIWDILYSDYPRRSWLSTLEELIEEFLQLFQNIFPEQFIPKFHFLLHAARNISKYGPLKRQMNLRYEAKHHLLKQIANRLDGEEIPLFVEIKYIIYLEEEWCFIVHCYDTVTFKENLWCYEIKPSAVDLVLNKNEFLTHKAEYCYRINNLYFIRVPYRLTLVE
;
A
#
# COMPACT_ATOMS: atom_id res chain seq x y z
N MET A 1 -23.91 21.99 -15.44
CA MET A 1 -25.15 21.68 -16.18
C MET A 1 -24.75 21.24 -17.59
N SER A 2 -24.49 19.97 -17.90
CA SER A 2 -25.26 18.71 -17.70
C SER A 2 -26.55 18.68 -18.52
N ILE A 3 -26.48 18.97 -19.81
CA ILE A 3 -27.71 19.31 -20.54
C ILE A 3 -28.30 18.07 -21.22
N ASN A 4 -28.69 17.11 -20.38
CA ASN A 4 -29.96 16.42 -20.54
C ASN A 4 -30.93 17.01 -19.51
N ARG A 5 -31.60 18.12 -19.86
CA ARG A 5 -32.86 18.43 -19.18
C ARG A 5 -33.85 19.02 -20.16
N VAL A 6 -34.80 18.19 -20.56
CA VAL A 6 -36.10 18.63 -21.06
C VAL A 6 -37.16 17.83 -20.32
N GLU A 7 -37.33 18.04 -19.02
CA GLU A 7 -38.26 17.26 -18.21
C GLU A 7 -39.74 17.39 -18.67
N LYS A 8 -40.07 18.33 -19.58
CA LYS A 8 -41.33 18.38 -20.34
C LYS A 8 -41.15 19.00 -21.74
N CYS A 9 -41.86 18.48 -22.74
CA CYS A 9 -41.90 19.08 -24.08
C CYS A 9 -42.49 20.49 -24.03
N THR A 10 -41.84 21.48 -24.62
CA THR A 10 -42.32 22.88 -24.65
C THR A 10 -43.58 23.09 -25.49
N ILE A 11 -43.95 22.13 -26.35
CA ILE A 11 -45.14 22.19 -27.22
C ILE A 11 -46.33 21.47 -26.56
N CYS A 12 -46.13 20.28 -26.00
CA CYS A 12 -47.22 19.43 -25.48
C CYS A 12 -47.08 19.05 -23.99
N PHE A 13 -46.04 19.51 -23.30
CA PHE A 13 -45.78 19.33 -21.86
C PHE A 13 -45.65 17.89 -21.36
N MET A 14 -45.58 16.89 -22.23
CA MET A 14 -45.24 15.52 -21.88
C MET A 14 -43.84 15.43 -21.30
N ALA A 15 -43.62 14.62 -20.26
CA ALA A 15 -42.29 14.40 -19.71
C ALA A 15 -41.40 13.63 -20.68
N VAL A 16 -40.20 14.13 -20.91
CA VAL A 16 -39.24 13.59 -21.90
C VAL A 16 -37.87 13.50 -21.26
N ASP A 17 -37.25 12.33 -21.29
CA ASP A 17 -35.97 12.20 -20.62
C ASP A 17 -34.82 12.68 -21.50
N GLY A 18 -34.41 13.91 -21.21
CA GLY A 18 -33.24 14.54 -21.76
C GLY A 18 -33.39 14.99 -23.21
N THR A 19 -32.30 15.55 -23.71
CA THR A 19 -32.23 16.24 -24.99
C THR A 19 -32.40 15.29 -26.16
N ASN A 20 -31.81 14.09 -26.10
CA ASN A 20 -31.97 13.07 -27.14
C ASN A 20 -33.39 12.45 -27.13
N GLY A 21 -33.98 12.26 -25.94
CA GLY A 21 -35.38 11.86 -25.80
C GLY A 21 -36.34 12.93 -26.33
N TYR A 22 -36.04 14.20 -26.05
CA TYR A 22 -36.77 15.34 -26.59
C TYR A 22 -36.62 15.48 -28.11
N LEU A 23 -35.43 15.29 -28.68
CA LEU A 23 -35.24 15.28 -30.13
C LEU A 23 -35.98 14.11 -30.81
N ARG A 24 -36.04 12.94 -30.16
CA ARG A 24 -36.79 11.79 -30.65
C ARG A 24 -38.30 12.06 -30.60
N HIS A 25 -38.79 12.57 -29.47
CA HIS A 25 -40.17 12.97 -29.27
C HIS A 25 -40.62 14.05 -30.26
N ILE A 26 -39.86 15.14 -30.42
CA ILE A 26 -40.19 16.21 -31.38
C ILE A 26 -40.25 15.68 -32.81
N ARG A 27 -39.36 14.77 -33.22
CA ARG A 27 -39.41 14.17 -34.57
C ARG A 27 -40.60 13.22 -34.76
N GLN A 28 -40.90 12.38 -33.77
CA GLN A 28 -41.94 11.36 -33.90
C GLN A 28 -43.35 11.94 -33.74
N VAL A 29 -43.54 12.89 -32.83
CA VAL A 29 -44.85 13.44 -32.47
C VAL A 29 -45.16 14.74 -33.22
N HIS A 30 -44.15 15.59 -33.47
CA HIS A 30 -44.34 16.93 -34.06
C HIS A 30 -43.67 17.10 -35.44
N GLY A 31 -43.14 16.02 -36.03
CA GLY A 31 -42.29 16.07 -37.23
C GLY A 31 -42.97 16.50 -38.54
N ASN A 32 -44.29 16.30 -38.65
CA ASN A 32 -45.09 16.55 -39.86
C ASN A 32 -46.08 17.74 -39.70
N ASP A 33 -45.96 18.53 -38.64
CA ASP A 33 -46.86 19.63 -38.36
C ASP A 33 -46.62 20.82 -39.32
N ARG A 34 -47.67 21.35 -39.96
CA ARG A 34 -47.56 22.44 -40.96
C ARG A 34 -47.22 23.80 -40.33
N GLN A 35 -47.29 23.95 -39.00
CA GLN A 35 -47.08 25.22 -38.27
C GLN A 35 -46.09 25.10 -37.07
N PHE A 36 -44.98 24.38 -37.21
CA PHE A 36 -44.00 24.15 -36.12
C PHE A 36 -43.35 25.45 -35.57
N GLY A 37 -43.31 25.63 -34.24
CA GLY A 37 -42.63 26.75 -33.57
C GLY A 37 -42.26 26.44 -32.11
N THR A 38 -40.98 26.56 -31.72
CA THR A 38 -40.54 26.33 -30.31
C THR A 38 -39.27 27.09 -29.92
N HIS A 39 -39.08 27.32 -28.62
CA HIS A 39 -37.81 27.78 -28.02
C HIS A 39 -36.88 26.61 -27.70
N CYS A 40 -35.59 26.88 -27.51
CA CYS A 40 -34.61 25.89 -27.06
C CYS A 40 -34.63 25.75 -25.53
N PRO A 41 -34.96 24.57 -24.97
CA PRO A 41 -34.99 24.38 -23.52
C PRO A 41 -33.60 24.25 -22.88
N LEU A 42 -32.53 24.22 -23.69
CA LEU A 42 -31.15 23.96 -23.25
C LEU A 42 -30.31 25.23 -23.13
N CYS A 43 -30.83 26.36 -23.58
CA CYS A 43 -30.16 27.65 -23.46
C CYS A 43 -31.21 28.75 -23.34
N ASP A 44 -30.94 29.77 -22.53
CA ASP A 44 -31.86 30.90 -22.26
C ASP A 44 -31.98 31.90 -23.43
N SER A 45 -31.93 31.42 -24.67
CA SER A 45 -32.12 32.24 -25.86
C SER A 45 -33.60 32.65 -25.99
N LYS A 46 -33.86 33.96 -26.14
CA LYS A 46 -35.21 34.50 -26.43
C LYS A 46 -35.70 34.23 -27.86
N PHE A 47 -34.98 33.41 -28.64
CA PHE A 47 -35.25 33.16 -30.06
C PHE A 47 -36.27 32.01 -30.28
N ILE A 48 -37.18 32.12 -31.25
CA ILE A 48 -38.17 31.08 -31.64
C ILE A 48 -37.72 30.40 -32.94
N PHE A 49 -37.68 29.06 -32.95
CA PHE A 49 -37.38 28.26 -34.13
C PHE A 49 -38.66 27.81 -34.84
N THR A 50 -38.86 28.24 -36.09
CA THR A 50 -40.04 27.91 -36.92
C THR A 50 -39.81 26.78 -37.93
N TYR A 51 -38.58 26.25 -38.00
CA TYR A 51 -38.22 25.13 -38.90
C TYR A 51 -37.49 24.03 -38.13
N LEU A 52 -38.01 22.80 -38.23
CA LEU A 52 -37.58 21.64 -37.43
C LEU A 52 -36.11 21.25 -37.64
N LYS A 53 -35.61 21.26 -38.89
CA LYS A 53 -34.21 20.89 -39.19
C LYS A 53 -33.22 21.84 -38.51
N SER A 54 -33.52 23.14 -38.51
CA SER A 54 -32.70 24.19 -37.90
C SER A 54 -32.65 24.05 -36.38
N PHE A 55 -33.80 23.77 -35.76
CA PHE A 55 -33.90 23.50 -34.33
C PHE A 55 -33.12 22.25 -33.92
N ILE A 56 -33.28 21.14 -34.66
CA ILE A 56 -32.55 19.90 -34.40
C ILE A 56 -31.04 20.11 -34.54
N TYR A 57 -30.59 20.89 -35.51
CA TYR A 57 -29.16 21.19 -35.68
C TYR A 57 -28.61 22.03 -34.52
N HIS A 58 -29.36 23.03 -34.07
CA HIS A 58 -29.01 23.85 -32.90
C HIS A 58 -28.90 23.00 -31.62
N ILE A 59 -29.90 22.17 -31.33
CA ILE A 59 -29.87 21.22 -30.21
C ILE A 59 -28.74 20.20 -30.39
N ARG A 60 -28.50 19.72 -31.62
CA ARG A 60 -27.39 18.80 -31.92
C ARG A 60 -26.02 19.45 -31.77
N LYS A 61 -25.87 20.76 -31.95
CA LYS A 61 -24.63 21.47 -31.61
C LYS A 61 -24.38 21.46 -30.11
N HIS A 62 -25.42 21.60 -29.30
CA HIS A 62 -25.31 21.35 -27.86
C HIS A 62 -24.92 19.88 -27.57
N ILE A 63 -25.36 18.93 -28.39
CA ILE A 63 -24.99 17.50 -28.28
C ILE A 63 -23.57 17.20 -28.84
N SER A 64 -23.11 17.91 -29.87
CA SER A 64 -21.90 17.57 -30.66
C SER A 64 -20.65 18.36 -30.27
N TYR A 65 -20.75 19.41 -29.44
CA TYR A 65 -19.61 19.87 -28.63
C TYR A 65 -19.45 19.03 -27.34
N SER A 66 -20.35 18.07 -27.12
CA SER A 66 -20.38 17.13 -25.99
C SER A 66 -19.94 15.71 -26.35
N SER A 67 -19.47 15.48 -27.59
CA SER A 67 -18.92 14.21 -28.10
C SER A 67 -18.81 14.30 -29.63
N PRO A 68 -17.99 13.50 -30.35
CA PRO A 68 -17.25 12.30 -29.93
C PRO A 68 -15.93 12.06 -30.72
N ASP A 69 -15.27 10.91 -30.49
CA ASP A 69 -14.28 10.30 -31.40
C ASP A 69 -14.76 10.22 -32.87
N LYS A 70 -13.83 10.42 -33.83
CA LYS A 70 -13.47 9.48 -34.93
C LYS A 70 -12.63 10.12 -36.05
N GLU A 71 -11.60 9.37 -36.46
CA GLU A 71 -10.88 9.33 -37.74
C GLU A 71 -11.78 9.70 -38.95
N VAL A 72 -11.35 10.34 -40.05
CA VAL A 72 -10.16 10.13 -40.90
C VAL A 72 -9.84 11.44 -41.69
N LEU A 73 -8.55 11.70 -41.88
CA LEU A 73 -7.82 12.62 -42.81
C LEU A 73 -8.40 12.76 -44.26
N PRO A 74 -7.85 13.63 -45.17
CA PRO A 74 -6.88 14.72 -45.00
C PRO A 74 -7.14 16.04 -45.81
N SER A 75 -6.48 17.10 -45.30
CA SER A 75 -5.70 18.16 -45.99
C SER A 75 -6.31 19.02 -47.13
N LEU A 76 -6.31 20.36 -46.94
CA LEU A 76 -5.30 21.31 -47.44
C LEU A 76 -5.72 22.77 -47.12
N LEU A 77 -4.76 23.54 -46.58
CA LEU A 77 -4.71 25.00 -46.31
C LEU A 77 -5.00 25.88 -47.57
N PRO A 78 -5.18 27.23 -47.51
CA PRO A 78 -4.61 28.16 -46.52
C PRO A 78 -5.44 29.42 -46.07
N SER A 79 -5.03 29.93 -44.89
CA SER A 79 -4.61 31.32 -44.55
C SER A 79 -5.54 32.55 -44.41
N HIS A 80 -5.17 33.35 -43.38
CA HIS A 80 -5.30 34.82 -43.21
C HIS A 80 -6.73 35.37 -43.01
N ASP A 81 -7.04 36.36 -42.17
CA ASP A 81 -6.28 37.23 -41.28
C ASP A 81 -7.29 37.96 -40.35
N GLU A 82 -6.76 38.52 -39.25
CA GLU A 82 -7.16 39.77 -38.57
C GLU A 82 -8.58 39.88 -37.95
N MET A 83 -8.68 39.91 -36.62
CA MET A 83 -8.40 41.05 -35.72
C MET A 83 -9.51 42.12 -35.77
N ASN A 84 -10.27 42.26 -34.68
CA ASN A 84 -10.38 43.54 -33.97
C ASN A 84 -11.16 43.43 -32.64
N LEU A 85 -10.53 44.02 -31.64
CA LEU A 85 -11.00 44.35 -30.30
C LEU A 85 -12.06 45.48 -30.36
N GLU A 86 -12.92 45.59 -29.35
CA GLU A 86 -13.03 46.77 -28.47
C GLU A 86 -14.11 46.55 -27.36
N ILE A 87 -13.72 46.53 -26.05
CA ILE A 87 -13.94 47.52 -24.95
C ILE A 87 -15.44 47.95 -24.74
N ILE A 88 -16.11 47.91 -23.56
CA ILE A 88 -16.00 48.73 -22.32
C ILE A 88 -17.08 48.29 -21.29
N ASN A 89 -16.68 48.16 -20.01
CA ASN A 89 -17.31 48.49 -18.69
C ASN A 89 -18.80 48.16 -18.38
N GLU A 90 -19.30 47.97 -17.15
CA GLU A 90 -18.85 48.21 -15.77
C GLU A 90 -19.82 47.51 -14.77
N ASN A 91 -19.31 47.26 -13.56
CA ASN A 91 -19.97 47.24 -12.23
C ASN A 91 -20.84 46.06 -11.71
N GLU A 92 -20.27 45.47 -10.65
CA GLU A 92 -20.84 45.18 -9.32
C GLU A 92 -22.11 44.31 -9.18
N GLU A 93 -21.96 43.12 -8.57
CA GLU A 93 -22.29 42.92 -7.15
C GLU A 93 -21.95 41.49 -6.69
N GLN A 94 -21.63 41.40 -5.40
CA GLN A 94 -21.21 40.22 -4.65
C GLN A 94 -22.25 39.09 -4.62
N LYS A 95 -21.80 37.84 -4.73
CA LYS A 95 -22.09 36.79 -3.73
C LYS A 95 -21.25 35.53 -3.92
N SER A 96 -20.88 35.00 -2.76
CA SER A 96 -20.05 33.84 -2.47
C SER A 96 -20.54 32.52 -3.06
N SER A 97 -19.61 31.74 -3.64
CA SER A 97 -19.46 30.30 -3.38
C SER A 97 -18.20 29.80 -4.07
N HIS A 98 -17.21 29.38 -3.28
CA HIS A 98 -16.09 28.58 -3.78
C HIS A 98 -16.62 27.25 -4.31
N GLU A 99 -16.58 27.05 -5.63
CA GLU A 99 -16.74 25.72 -6.22
C GLU A 99 -15.50 24.89 -5.92
N TYR A 100 -15.74 23.77 -5.25
CA TYR A 100 -14.80 22.66 -5.13
C TYR A 100 -14.62 22.00 -6.51
N GLU A 101 -13.38 21.89 -6.98
CA GLU A 101 -13.02 21.05 -8.13
C GLU A 101 -13.36 19.58 -7.80
N GLN A 102 -14.35 19.01 -8.48
CA GLN A 102 -14.61 17.56 -8.47
C GLN A 102 -13.46 16.83 -9.17
N HIS A 103 -12.68 16.08 -8.40
CA HIS A 103 -11.63 15.19 -8.92
C HIS A 103 -12.24 13.92 -9.54
N ASP A 104 -12.31 13.88 -10.86
CA ASP A 104 -12.65 12.67 -11.63
C ASP A 104 -11.49 11.64 -11.58
N PRO A 105 -11.69 10.44 -11.01
CA PRO A 105 -10.65 9.40 -10.92
C PRO A 105 -10.10 8.95 -12.27
N LEU A 106 -10.91 9.00 -13.33
CA LEU A 106 -10.51 8.63 -14.68
C LEU A 106 -9.67 9.74 -15.32
N VAL A 107 -9.98 11.00 -15.04
CA VAL A 107 -9.14 12.15 -15.42
C VAL A 107 -7.84 12.14 -14.63
N GLU A 108 -7.86 11.75 -13.35
CA GLU A 108 -6.63 11.59 -12.56
C GLU A 108 -5.80 10.37 -12.99
N ILE A 109 -6.41 9.24 -13.37
CA ILE A 109 -5.71 8.10 -13.98
C ILE A 109 -5.13 8.48 -15.34
N LYS A 110 -5.90 9.15 -16.21
CA LYS A 110 -5.42 9.69 -17.49
C LYS A 110 -4.32 10.73 -17.28
N LYS A 111 -4.44 11.65 -16.33
CA LYS A 111 -3.39 12.61 -15.95
C LYS A 111 -2.17 11.91 -15.36
N TYR A 112 -2.33 10.84 -14.58
CA TYR A 112 -1.22 10.04 -14.03
C TYR A 112 -0.49 9.28 -15.13
N TYR A 113 -1.24 8.72 -16.07
CA TYR A 113 -0.71 7.95 -17.20
C TYR A 113 -0.06 8.86 -18.23
N ILE A 114 -0.68 10.01 -18.55
CA ILE A 114 -0.08 11.08 -19.36
C ILE A 114 1.13 11.67 -18.64
N LYS A 115 1.10 11.95 -17.33
CA LYS A 115 2.30 12.36 -16.56
C LYS A 115 3.37 11.26 -16.53
N MET A 116 3.00 9.98 -16.54
CA MET A 116 3.92 8.86 -16.59
C MET A 116 4.59 8.79 -17.97
N LEU A 117 3.81 8.91 -19.05
CA LEU A 117 4.29 9.00 -20.44
C LEU A 117 5.14 10.27 -20.67
N LEU A 118 4.78 11.41 -20.08
CA LEU A 118 5.55 12.67 -20.12
C LEU A 118 6.84 12.60 -19.27
N LYS A 119 6.84 11.89 -18.13
CA LYS A 119 8.06 11.62 -17.36
C LYS A 119 8.98 10.62 -18.04
N LEU A 120 8.42 9.69 -18.83
CA LEU A 120 9.19 8.82 -19.72
C LEU A 120 9.84 9.61 -20.87
N ARG A 121 9.20 10.70 -21.32
CA ARG A 121 9.76 11.68 -22.29
C ARG A 121 10.89 12.55 -21.70
N GLU A 122 10.88 12.85 -20.40
CA GLU A 122 11.95 13.63 -19.74
C GLU A 122 13.28 12.85 -19.55
N GLY A 123 13.30 11.54 -19.77
CA GLY A 123 14.46 10.66 -19.53
C GLY A 123 15.18 10.13 -20.77
N HIS A 124 14.77 10.51 -21.99
CA HIS A 124 15.45 10.13 -23.23
C HIS A 124 15.75 11.37 -24.07
N VAL A 125 17.03 11.69 -24.23
CA VAL A 125 17.50 12.64 -25.26
C VAL A 125 17.26 11.98 -26.62
N LEU A 126 16.43 12.58 -27.48
CA LEU A 126 16.38 12.19 -28.88
C LEU A 126 17.51 12.90 -29.65
N PRO A 127 18.08 12.25 -30.69
CA PRO A 127 19.05 12.88 -31.58
C PRO A 127 18.42 14.11 -32.24
N ASP A 128 19.22 15.14 -32.46
CA ASP A 128 18.83 16.35 -33.19
C ASP A 128 17.99 16.01 -34.41
N ALA A 129 16.76 16.54 -34.45
CA ALA A 129 15.83 16.34 -35.55
C ALA A 129 15.49 17.68 -36.20
N ASP A 130 16.44 18.19 -36.99
CA ASP A 130 16.19 19.01 -38.18
C ASP A 130 15.47 18.18 -39.28
N ASN A 131 14.54 17.28 -38.92
CA ASN A 131 13.82 16.44 -39.86
C ASN A 131 12.33 16.34 -39.50
N PRO A 132 11.43 17.02 -40.25
CA PRO A 132 10.01 17.08 -39.96
C PRO A 132 9.30 15.88 -40.59
N THR A 133 9.40 14.71 -39.96
CA THR A 133 8.51 13.56 -40.26
C THR A 133 8.18 12.79 -38.99
N SER A 134 7.27 13.32 -38.17
CA SER A 134 6.66 12.57 -37.06
C SER A 134 5.16 12.86 -36.95
N SER A 135 4.41 12.49 -38.00
CA SER A 135 2.94 12.44 -37.96
C SER A 135 2.38 11.18 -37.31
N ASN A 136 3.23 10.20 -36.94
CA ASN A 136 2.78 8.89 -36.42
C ASN A 136 2.71 8.78 -34.88
N PHE A 137 3.13 9.79 -34.13
CA PHE A 137 3.32 9.62 -32.67
C PHE A 137 2.01 9.72 -31.86
N ASN A 138 1.04 10.53 -32.31
CA ASN A 138 -0.27 10.63 -31.64
C ASN A 138 -1.19 9.45 -31.97
N ASP A 139 -1.15 8.95 -33.21
CA ASP A 139 -1.95 7.80 -33.65
C ASP A 139 -1.56 6.51 -32.90
N ASP A 140 -0.27 6.29 -32.64
CA ASP A 140 0.20 5.14 -31.85
C ASP A 140 -0.24 5.22 -30.38
N ILE A 141 -0.31 6.42 -29.80
CA ILE A 141 -0.79 6.63 -28.42
C ILE A 141 -2.31 6.39 -28.34
N GLU A 142 -3.09 6.95 -29.27
CA GLU A 142 -4.54 6.77 -29.29
C GLU A 142 -4.92 5.30 -29.56
N LYS A 143 -4.22 4.63 -30.47
CA LYS A 143 -4.38 3.19 -30.73
C LYS A 143 -4.01 2.33 -29.53
N THR A 144 -2.92 2.65 -28.84
CA THR A 144 -2.52 1.95 -27.60
C THR A 144 -3.53 2.16 -26.48
N LEU A 145 -4.05 3.38 -26.32
CA LEU A 145 -5.11 3.70 -25.34
C LEU A 145 -6.43 2.98 -25.67
N PHE A 146 -6.76 2.86 -26.95
CA PHE A 146 -7.94 2.13 -27.43
C PHE A 146 -7.81 0.61 -27.18
N GLU A 147 -6.65 0.02 -27.48
CA GLU A 147 -6.36 -1.41 -27.20
C GLU A 147 -6.37 -1.72 -25.69
N ILE A 148 -5.82 -0.82 -24.87
CA ILE A 148 -5.86 -0.90 -23.40
C ILE A 148 -7.30 -0.89 -22.84
N SER A 149 -8.22 -0.19 -23.49
CA SER A 149 -9.60 -0.01 -23.01
C SER A 149 -10.56 -1.16 -23.36
N ARG A 150 -10.11 -2.15 -24.14
CA ARG A 150 -11.01 -3.09 -24.82
C ARG A 150 -11.38 -4.31 -23.98
N ASN A 151 -10.40 -4.93 -23.32
CA ASN A 151 -10.55 -6.04 -22.37
C ASN A 151 -9.22 -6.28 -21.63
N GLU A 152 -9.26 -7.10 -20.58
CA GLU A 152 -8.09 -7.42 -19.74
C GLU A 152 -6.92 -8.00 -20.55
N GLU A 153 -7.20 -8.87 -21.52
CA GLU A 153 -6.17 -9.52 -22.34
C GLU A 153 -5.43 -8.51 -23.24
N SER A 154 -6.15 -7.56 -23.83
CA SER A 154 -5.60 -6.48 -24.66
C SER A 154 -4.81 -5.48 -23.81
N PHE A 155 -5.30 -5.17 -22.60
CA PHE A 155 -4.57 -4.36 -21.63
C PHE A 155 -3.25 -5.01 -21.21
N ILE A 156 -3.27 -6.29 -20.83
CA ILE A 156 -2.06 -7.04 -20.45
C ILE A 156 -1.09 -7.09 -21.63
N SER A 157 -1.56 -7.39 -22.83
CA SER A 157 -0.72 -7.44 -24.04
C SER A 157 -0.03 -6.11 -24.31
N SER A 158 -0.76 -4.99 -24.16
CA SER A 158 -0.19 -3.65 -24.28
C SER A 158 0.83 -3.36 -23.18
N CYS A 159 0.54 -3.77 -21.95
CA CYS A 159 1.49 -3.66 -20.83
C CYS A 159 2.79 -4.44 -21.10
N GLN A 160 2.69 -5.63 -21.68
CA GLN A 160 3.85 -6.45 -22.05
C GLN A 160 4.66 -5.79 -23.15
N LEU A 161 3.99 -5.28 -24.19
CA LEU A 161 4.64 -4.64 -25.33
C LEU A 161 5.37 -3.34 -24.97
N TYR A 162 4.70 -2.44 -24.24
CA TYR A 162 5.22 -1.09 -24.01
C TYR A 162 5.95 -0.91 -22.68
N PHE A 163 5.61 -1.71 -21.66
CA PHE A 163 6.13 -1.54 -20.30
C PHE A 163 6.93 -2.73 -19.80
N LYS A 164 7.20 -3.72 -20.67
CA LYS A 164 7.91 -4.96 -20.32
C LYS A 164 7.31 -5.63 -19.09
N PHE A 165 5.98 -5.59 -19.02
CA PHE A 165 5.22 -6.18 -17.92
C PHE A 165 5.47 -7.68 -17.86
N VAL A 166 5.83 -8.19 -16.67
CA VAL A 166 6.00 -9.62 -16.43
C VAL A 166 4.68 -10.16 -15.90
N LYS A 167 3.99 -10.98 -16.71
CA LYS A 167 2.71 -11.58 -16.32
C LYS A 167 2.90 -12.51 -15.12
N PRO A 168 2.08 -12.38 -14.05
CA PRO A 168 2.13 -13.30 -12.93
C PRO A 168 1.77 -14.73 -13.37
N LYS A 169 2.50 -15.71 -12.85
CA LYS A 169 2.21 -17.14 -12.93
C LYS A 169 1.27 -17.51 -11.78
N GLU A 170 0.13 -18.10 -12.12
CA GLU A 170 -0.82 -18.62 -11.13
C GLU A 170 -0.30 -19.94 -10.55
N ILE A 171 -0.36 -20.06 -9.24
CA ILE A 171 -0.01 -21.26 -8.47
C ILE A 171 -1.31 -21.81 -7.89
N GLN A 172 -1.71 -22.99 -8.34
CA GLN A 172 -2.86 -23.71 -7.80
C GLN A 172 -2.50 -24.36 -6.46
N LEU A 173 -3.29 -24.07 -5.43
CA LEU A 173 -3.16 -24.67 -4.11
C LEU A 173 -4.10 -25.87 -3.96
N ARG A 174 -3.81 -26.75 -3.00
CA ARG A 174 -4.60 -27.99 -2.81
C ARG A 174 -6.05 -27.75 -2.41
N ASN A 175 -6.30 -26.61 -1.78
CA ASN A 175 -7.63 -26.19 -1.33
C ASN A 175 -8.43 -25.45 -2.42
N GLY A 176 -7.92 -25.37 -3.66
CA GLY A 176 -8.54 -24.65 -4.77
C GLY A 176 -8.27 -23.15 -4.77
N ASN A 177 -7.60 -22.60 -3.75
CA ASN A 177 -7.17 -21.21 -3.74
C ASN A 177 -5.96 -20.99 -4.65
N LYS A 178 -5.68 -19.73 -4.93
CA LYS A 178 -4.63 -19.29 -5.85
C LYS A 178 -3.58 -18.47 -5.11
N ALA A 179 -2.32 -18.70 -5.46
CA ALA A 179 -1.22 -17.77 -5.21
C ALA A 179 -0.65 -17.29 -6.55
N TYR A 180 0.07 -16.17 -6.53
CA TYR A 180 0.63 -15.57 -7.73
C TYR A 180 2.11 -15.33 -7.56
N TYR A 181 2.89 -15.71 -8.58
CA TYR A 181 4.34 -15.52 -8.64
C TYR A 181 4.74 -14.71 -9.86
N ILE A 182 5.56 -13.67 -9.66
CA ILE A 182 6.16 -12.89 -10.74
C ILE A 182 7.61 -13.35 -10.88
N SER A 183 7.98 -13.78 -12.09
CA SER A 183 9.30 -14.31 -12.41
C SER A 183 10.39 -13.28 -12.12
N ILE A 184 11.17 -13.50 -11.06
CA ILE A 184 12.28 -12.60 -10.70
C ILE A 184 13.32 -12.52 -11.82
N ARG A 185 13.54 -13.61 -12.55
CA ARG A 185 14.49 -13.67 -13.67
C ARG A 185 14.06 -12.72 -14.79
N ASP A 186 12.78 -12.76 -15.17
CA ASP A 186 12.27 -11.92 -16.26
C ASP A 186 12.26 -10.44 -15.85
N VAL A 187 11.92 -10.14 -14.59
CA VAL A 187 12.01 -8.78 -14.06
C VAL A 187 13.44 -8.28 -14.09
N LEU A 188 14.42 -9.07 -13.64
CA LEU A 188 15.84 -8.71 -13.70
C LEU A 188 16.30 -8.50 -15.15
N MET A 189 16.00 -9.41 -16.07
CA MET A 189 16.35 -9.22 -17.50
C MET A 189 15.82 -7.88 -18.03
N ASN A 190 14.55 -7.56 -17.78
CA ASN A 190 13.93 -6.30 -18.22
C ASN A 190 14.57 -5.05 -17.58
N LEU A 191 15.02 -5.13 -16.32
CA LEU A 191 15.69 -4.02 -15.65
C LEU A 191 17.09 -3.75 -16.22
N PHE A 192 17.85 -4.82 -16.47
CA PHE A 192 19.23 -4.74 -16.94
C PHE A 192 19.38 -4.52 -18.45
N GLU A 193 18.29 -4.55 -19.21
CA GLU A 193 18.27 -4.05 -20.60
C GLU A 193 18.55 -2.56 -20.72
N LYS A 194 18.35 -1.78 -19.64
CA LYS A 194 18.73 -0.37 -19.62
C LYS A 194 20.19 -0.24 -19.22
N LYS A 195 21.05 0.10 -20.17
CA LYS A 195 22.50 0.25 -19.95
C LYS A 195 22.85 1.17 -18.76
N ASP A 196 22.18 2.32 -18.67
CA ASP A 196 22.41 3.29 -17.57
C ASP A 196 22.08 2.71 -16.19
N PHE A 197 21.14 1.76 -16.11
CA PHE A 197 20.78 1.10 -14.85
C PHE A 197 21.91 0.20 -14.36
N TYR A 198 22.52 -0.57 -15.26
CA TYR A 198 23.62 -1.45 -14.89
C TYR A 198 24.90 -0.66 -14.56
N GLU A 199 25.22 0.36 -15.36
CA GLU A 199 26.38 1.23 -15.09
C GLU A 199 26.24 1.94 -13.73
N CYS A 200 25.04 2.40 -13.37
CA CYS A 200 24.75 2.96 -12.05
C CYS A 200 25.09 1.98 -10.90
N ILE A 201 24.78 0.69 -11.06
CA ILE A 201 25.13 -0.35 -10.07
C ILE A 201 26.65 -0.60 -10.04
N LYS A 202 27.33 -0.61 -11.18
CA LYS A 202 28.79 -0.77 -11.24
C LYS A 202 29.51 0.39 -10.54
N GLU A 203 29.05 1.61 -10.77
CA GLU A 203 29.56 2.82 -10.10
C GLU A 203 29.34 2.76 -8.58
N GLU A 204 28.13 2.39 -8.14
CA GLU A 204 27.82 2.24 -6.71
C GLU A 204 28.69 1.17 -6.07
N LYS A 205 28.90 0.01 -6.71
CA LYS A 205 29.80 -1.04 -6.22
C LYS A 205 31.24 -0.54 -6.06
N LYS A 206 31.73 0.30 -6.98
CA LYS A 206 33.05 0.95 -6.87
C LYS A 206 33.11 1.98 -5.75
N TYR A 207 32.02 2.70 -5.50
CA TYR A 207 31.94 3.62 -4.37
C TYR A 207 31.91 2.86 -3.03
N ILE A 208 31.11 1.80 -2.93
CA ILE A 208 31.01 0.91 -1.76
C ILE A 208 32.38 0.33 -1.39
N SER A 209 33.20 -0.06 -2.37
CA SER A 209 34.49 -0.70 -2.10
C SER A 209 35.52 0.22 -1.42
N GLN A 210 35.33 1.54 -1.48
CA GLN A 210 36.18 2.52 -0.78
C GLN A 210 36.06 2.39 0.75
N PHE A 211 34.97 1.81 1.23
CA PHE A 211 34.70 1.60 2.67
C PHE A 211 35.18 0.22 3.16
N ASN A 212 35.79 -0.60 2.31
CA ASN A 212 36.30 -1.91 2.73
C ASN A 212 37.41 -1.76 3.79
N GLY A 213 37.20 -2.41 4.94
CA GLY A 213 38.14 -2.36 6.07
C GLY A 213 38.18 -1.03 6.81
N GLN A 214 37.36 -0.05 6.41
CA GLN A 214 37.26 1.24 7.08
C GLN A 214 36.42 1.14 8.36
N ASP A 215 36.53 2.15 9.21
CA ASP A 215 35.69 2.31 10.39
C ASP A 215 34.21 2.58 10.02
N ILE A 216 33.97 3.26 8.90
CA ILE A 216 32.62 3.54 8.40
C ILE A 216 32.02 2.27 7.77
N LEU A 217 30.82 1.90 8.20
CA LEU A 217 30.00 0.86 7.60
C LEU A 217 28.97 1.51 6.66
N TYR A 218 29.20 1.46 5.35
CA TYR A 218 28.33 2.12 4.36
C TYR A 218 27.27 1.18 3.76
N HIS A 219 27.61 -0.09 3.57
CA HIS A 219 26.76 -1.08 2.91
C HIS A 219 26.90 -2.45 3.56
N TYR A 220 25.92 -3.32 3.33
CA TYR A 220 26.02 -4.75 3.61
C TYR A 220 27.33 -5.38 3.12
N ARG A 221 27.89 -4.96 1.97
CA ARG A 221 29.15 -5.50 1.45
C ARG A 221 30.35 -5.22 2.36
N ASN A 222 30.29 -4.14 3.14
CA ASN A 222 31.35 -3.76 4.08
C ASN A 222 31.12 -4.34 5.49
N SER A 223 29.99 -5.04 5.71
CA SER A 223 29.64 -5.66 6.98
C SER A 223 30.33 -7.00 7.17
N GLU A 224 30.31 -7.51 8.40
CA GLU A 224 30.92 -8.80 8.75
C GLU A 224 30.35 -9.95 7.90
N ILE A 225 29.03 -10.04 7.77
CA ILE A 225 28.39 -11.11 7.00
C ILE A 225 28.59 -10.91 5.49
N GLY A 226 28.51 -9.67 4.99
CA GLY A 226 28.74 -9.41 3.56
C GLY A 226 30.16 -9.77 3.12
N GLN A 227 31.16 -9.53 3.96
CA GLN A 227 32.55 -9.94 3.69
C GLN A 227 32.75 -11.46 3.69
N GLN A 228 31.93 -12.18 4.43
CA GLN A 228 31.97 -13.65 4.53
C GLN A 228 30.91 -14.34 3.65
N HIS A 229 30.17 -13.57 2.84
CA HIS A 229 29.03 -14.09 2.10
C HIS A 229 29.49 -15.10 1.04
N HIS A 230 28.91 -16.30 1.08
CA HIS A 230 29.37 -17.46 0.30
C HIS A 230 29.44 -17.21 -1.21
N VAL A 231 28.43 -16.54 -1.77
CA VAL A 231 28.38 -16.23 -3.20
C VAL A 231 29.33 -15.08 -3.56
N LEU A 232 29.33 -13.98 -2.80
CA LEU A 232 30.20 -12.82 -3.04
C LEU A 232 31.70 -13.16 -2.99
N THR A 233 32.09 -14.07 -2.09
CA THR A 233 33.49 -14.51 -1.96
C THR A 233 33.97 -15.41 -3.11
N LYS A 234 33.05 -15.96 -3.90
CA LYS A 234 33.34 -16.88 -5.02
C LYS A 234 33.10 -16.27 -6.40
N LYS A 235 32.30 -15.21 -6.48
CA LYS A 235 31.77 -14.64 -7.73
C LYS A 235 31.97 -13.12 -7.74
N ASP A 236 32.95 -12.66 -8.52
CA ASP A 236 33.29 -11.23 -8.61
C ASP A 236 32.13 -10.39 -9.17
N ASN A 237 31.47 -10.90 -10.22
CA ASN A 237 30.32 -10.24 -10.83
C ASN A 237 28.99 -10.68 -10.20
N CYS A 238 28.76 -10.27 -8.96
CA CYS A 238 27.52 -10.57 -8.24
C CYS A 238 26.79 -9.30 -7.77
N ILE A 239 25.46 -9.29 -7.87
CA ILE A 239 24.54 -8.24 -7.44
C ILE A 239 23.68 -8.72 -6.27
N LEU A 240 23.53 -7.88 -5.26
CA LEU A 240 22.77 -8.16 -4.04
C LEU A 240 21.29 -7.81 -4.19
N LEU A 241 20.44 -8.73 -3.76
CA LEU A 241 18.99 -8.60 -3.69
C LEU A 241 18.55 -8.56 -2.24
N GLN A 242 17.75 -7.57 -1.87
CA GLN A 242 17.08 -7.51 -0.57
C GLN A 242 15.64 -7.98 -0.75
N LEU A 243 15.24 -9.00 0.00
CA LEU A 243 13.87 -9.51 0.02
C LEU A 243 13.07 -8.82 1.13
N TYR A 244 11.76 -8.71 0.93
CA TYR A 244 10.85 -8.24 1.96
C TYR A 244 9.56 -9.04 1.99
N SER A 245 8.99 -9.22 3.19
CA SER A 245 7.63 -9.71 3.32
C SER A 245 6.86 -9.08 4.47
N ASP A 246 5.57 -8.85 4.24
CA ASP A 246 4.61 -8.41 5.25
C ASP A 246 3.17 -8.66 4.77
N ASP A 247 2.26 -8.70 5.73
CA ASP A 247 0.83 -8.89 5.55
C ASP A 247 0.11 -7.57 5.24
N LEU A 248 -0.61 -7.59 4.14
CA LEU A 248 -1.52 -6.56 3.69
C LEU A 248 -2.95 -6.89 4.14
N GLY A 249 -3.49 -6.10 5.07
CA GLY A 249 -4.92 -6.15 5.39
C GLY A 249 -5.77 -5.52 4.28
N VAL A 250 -6.68 -6.30 3.71
CA VAL A 250 -7.75 -5.89 2.80
C VAL A 250 -9.06 -5.95 3.55
N VAL A 251 -9.83 -4.86 3.55
CA VAL A 251 -11.10 -4.78 4.27
C VAL A 251 -12.15 -5.49 3.44
N ASN A 252 -13.00 -6.28 4.07
CA ASN A 252 -14.22 -6.74 3.42
C ASN A 252 -15.23 -5.58 3.40
N PRO A 253 -15.65 -5.03 2.23
CA PRO A 253 -16.55 -3.86 2.11
C PRO A 253 -17.91 -4.08 2.78
N LEU A 254 -18.20 -5.34 3.05
CA LEU A 254 -19.47 -5.86 3.47
C LEU A 254 -19.56 -6.06 5.01
N MET A 255 -18.44 -6.37 5.67
CA MET A 255 -18.41 -6.81 7.07
C MET A 255 -17.76 -5.80 8.04
N GLY A 256 -17.48 -4.59 7.58
CA GLY A 256 -16.84 -3.53 8.37
C GLY A 256 -15.38 -3.83 8.72
N LYS A 257 -14.74 -2.87 9.42
CA LYS A 257 -13.28 -2.84 9.70
C LYS A 257 -12.71 -4.06 10.46
N ASN A 258 -13.54 -4.98 10.95
CA ASN A 258 -13.12 -6.09 11.82
C ASN A 258 -12.97 -7.43 11.10
N ALA A 259 -13.43 -7.57 9.85
CA ALA A 259 -13.21 -8.76 9.02
C ALA A 259 -12.14 -8.44 7.97
N THR A 260 -10.89 -8.34 8.40
CA THR A 260 -9.75 -8.11 7.51
C THR A 260 -9.31 -9.42 6.87
N HIS A 261 -9.44 -9.53 5.54
CA HIS A 261 -8.72 -10.55 4.79
C HIS A 261 -7.27 -10.12 4.67
N LYS A 262 -6.33 -11.00 5.00
CA LYS A 262 -4.90 -10.69 4.90
C LYS A 262 -4.31 -11.34 3.66
N LEU A 263 -3.73 -10.55 2.79
CA LEU A 263 -2.85 -11.01 1.71
C LEU A 263 -1.42 -10.86 2.17
N THR A 264 -0.58 -11.87 2.02
CA THR A 264 0.86 -11.71 2.25
C THR A 264 1.52 -11.32 0.94
N THR A 265 2.36 -10.29 1.01
CA THR A 265 3.14 -9.81 -0.12
C THR A 265 4.61 -10.15 0.09
N PHE A 266 5.29 -10.46 -0.99
CA PHE A 266 6.73 -10.69 -1.01
C PHE A 266 7.34 -9.80 -2.10
N TYR A 267 8.30 -8.95 -1.74
CA TYR A 267 8.98 -8.06 -2.67
C TYR A 267 10.47 -8.38 -2.75
N PHE A 268 11.12 -7.82 -3.77
CA PHE A 268 12.57 -7.59 -3.75
C PHE A 268 12.92 -6.17 -4.19
N SER A 269 14.14 -5.78 -3.85
CA SER A 269 14.84 -4.60 -4.36
C SER A 269 16.31 -4.94 -4.61
N ILE A 270 16.98 -4.15 -5.43
CA ILE A 270 18.44 -4.28 -5.64
C ILE A 270 19.14 -3.47 -4.54
N ASP A 271 19.90 -4.15 -3.70
CA ASP A 271 20.60 -3.55 -2.55
C ASP A 271 21.76 -2.65 -3.02
N ASP A 272 22.44 -3.06 -4.11
CA ASP A 272 23.54 -2.32 -4.75
C ASP A 272 23.12 -1.07 -5.54
N LEU A 273 21.87 -0.61 -5.40
CA LEU A 273 21.47 0.68 -5.94
C LEU A 273 21.87 1.81 -4.98
N PRO A 274 22.32 2.97 -5.51
CA PRO A 274 22.55 4.15 -4.69
C PRO A 274 21.30 4.52 -3.89
N ALA A 275 21.50 4.99 -2.64
CA ALA A 275 20.41 5.31 -1.71
C ALA A 275 19.35 6.26 -2.30
N ARG A 276 19.76 7.22 -3.15
CA ARG A 276 18.85 8.13 -3.84
C ARG A 276 17.85 7.40 -4.75
N HIS A 277 18.26 6.31 -5.39
CA HIS A 277 17.39 5.52 -6.28
C HIS A 277 16.60 4.47 -5.51
N SER A 278 17.22 3.76 -4.57
CA SER A 278 16.54 2.74 -3.75
C SER A 278 15.51 3.33 -2.78
N SER A 279 15.58 4.63 -2.49
CA SER A 279 14.52 5.35 -1.75
C SER A 279 13.19 5.48 -2.49
N SER A 280 13.16 5.21 -3.81
CA SER A 280 11.95 5.27 -4.62
C SER A 280 11.10 4.01 -4.44
N VAL A 281 9.78 4.20 -4.33
CA VAL A 281 8.80 3.09 -4.28
C VAL A 281 8.78 2.28 -5.60
N ASN A 282 9.31 2.85 -6.68
CA ASN A 282 9.46 2.17 -7.97
C ASN A 282 10.65 1.19 -8.01
N ALA A 283 11.56 1.25 -7.03
CA ALA A 283 12.67 0.31 -6.87
C ALA A 283 12.28 -0.95 -6.05
N VAL A 284 11.00 -1.09 -5.71
CA VAL A 284 10.43 -2.23 -4.98
C VAL A 284 9.51 -3.02 -5.93
N TYR A 285 9.84 -4.29 -6.15
CA TYR A 285 9.23 -5.16 -7.14
C TYR A 285 8.52 -6.33 -6.47
N LEU A 286 7.27 -6.62 -6.87
CA LEU A 286 6.48 -7.73 -6.32
C LEU A 286 6.97 -9.07 -6.88
N LEU A 287 7.07 -10.08 -6.01
CA LEU A 287 7.46 -11.46 -6.33
C LEU A 287 6.36 -12.45 -6.07
N LEU A 288 5.76 -12.42 -4.88
CA LEU A 288 4.72 -13.36 -4.48
C LEU A 288 3.56 -12.62 -3.84
N LEU A 289 2.35 -13.10 -4.13
CA LEU A 289 1.11 -12.68 -3.51
C LEU A 289 0.27 -13.92 -3.21
N TYR A 290 -0.11 -14.11 -1.94
CA TYR A 290 -0.96 -15.23 -1.53
C TYR A 290 -1.86 -14.84 -0.38
N TYR A 291 -2.95 -15.59 -0.19
CA TYR A 291 -3.82 -15.39 0.97
C TYR A 291 -3.15 -15.93 2.24
N ARG A 292 -3.11 -15.12 3.29
CA ARG A 292 -2.38 -15.42 4.53
C ARG A 292 -2.75 -16.77 5.13
N LYS A 293 -4.04 -17.09 5.16
CA LYS A 293 -4.55 -18.34 5.74
C LYS A 293 -4.02 -19.58 5.01
N ASP A 294 -3.78 -19.46 3.71
CA ASP A 294 -3.27 -20.59 2.92
C ASP A 294 -1.83 -20.96 3.31
N PHE A 295 -1.08 -20.02 3.87
CA PHE A 295 0.28 -20.23 4.34
C PHE A 295 0.35 -21.00 5.68
N GLU A 296 -0.76 -21.12 6.42
CA GLU A 296 -0.80 -21.91 7.65
C GLU A 296 -0.63 -23.42 7.38
N ASP A 297 -1.01 -23.89 6.18
CA ASP A 297 -0.80 -25.28 5.73
C ASP A 297 0.61 -25.47 5.16
N GLU A 298 1.36 -26.44 5.69
CA GLU A 298 2.74 -26.72 5.30
C GLU A 298 2.89 -27.11 3.82
N ASN A 299 1.95 -27.88 3.27
CA ASN A 299 2.01 -28.28 1.87
C ASN A 299 1.83 -27.06 0.96
N ASN A 300 0.92 -26.17 1.31
CA ASN A 300 0.73 -24.92 0.58
C ASN A 300 1.98 -24.04 0.66
N ARG A 301 2.63 -23.90 1.83
CA ARG A 301 3.90 -23.15 1.95
C ARG A 301 4.95 -23.65 0.96
N GLN A 302 5.14 -24.96 0.91
CA GLN A 302 6.11 -25.59 0.01
C GLN A 302 5.79 -25.35 -1.47
N VAL A 303 4.50 -25.39 -1.83
CA VAL A 303 4.04 -25.16 -3.21
C VAL A 303 4.21 -23.69 -3.60
N ILE A 304 3.83 -22.74 -2.74
CA ILE A 304 3.92 -21.29 -2.96
C ILE A 304 5.38 -20.87 -3.23
N PHE A 305 6.32 -21.35 -2.40
CA PHE A 305 7.73 -20.93 -2.49
C PHE A 305 8.56 -21.75 -3.47
N ARG A 306 8.00 -22.79 -4.12
CA ARG A 306 8.76 -23.71 -4.98
C ARG A 306 9.45 -22.97 -6.13
N GLN A 307 8.69 -22.22 -6.92
CA GLN A 307 9.23 -21.55 -8.11
C GLN A 307 10.19 -20.44 -7.73
N LEU A 308 9.86 -19.62 -6.72
CA LEU A 308 10.75 -18.56 -6.24
C LEU A 308 12.11 -19.14 -5.79
N ASN A 309 12.10 -20.24 -5.01
CA ASN A 309 13.33 -20.89 -4.57
C ASN A 309 14.16 -21.45 -5.74
N GLN A 310 13.51 -22.00 -6.76
CA GLN A 310 14.20 -22.50 -7.96
C GLN A 310 14.88 -21.36 -8.72
N ASP A 311 14.17 -20.24 -8.91
CA ASP A 311 14.70 -19.09 -9.64
C ASP A 311 15.85 -18.43 -8.87
N LEU A 312 15.70 -18.21 -7.57
CA LEU A 312 16.77 -17.67 -6.71
C LEU A 312 18.00 -18.59 -6.69
N LYS A 313 17.80 -19.91 -6.61
CA LYS A 313 18.91 -20.87 -6.66
C LYS A 313 19.63 -20.85 -8.00
N SER A 314 18.91 -20.70 -9.12
CA SER A 314 19.54 -20.55 -10.44
C SER A 314 20.29 -19.23 -10.57
N LEU A 315 19.74 -18.13 -10.04
CA LEU A 315 20.41 -16.83 -10.00
C LEU A 315 21.73 -16.86 -9.21
N GLU A 316 21.80 -17.61 -8.11
CA GLU A 316 23.02 -17.77 -7.29
C GLU A 316 24.09 -18.63 -7.98
N ASN A 317 23.69 -19.71 -8.67
CA ASN A 317 24.61 -20.72 -9.19
C ASN A 317 25.00 -20.49 -10.66
N ASP A 318 24.02 -20.11 -11.48
CA ASP A 318 24.13 -20.01 -12.93
C ASP A 318 24.25 -18.54 -13.38
N GLY A 319 23.55 -17.63 -12.68
CA GLY A 319 23.48 -16.21 -13.04
C GLY A 319 22.60 -15.94 -14.27
N LEU A 320 22.66 -14.71 -14.77
CA LEU A 320 22.03 -14.28 -16.02
C LEU A 320 23.09 -13.70 -16.95
N VAL A 321 23.03 -14.03 -18.23
CA VAL A 321 23.80 -13.33 -19.26
C VAL A 321 23.04 -12.04 -19.60
N LEU A 322 23.52 -10.93 -19.04
CA LEU A 322 22.90 -9.62 -19.24
C LEU A 322 23.25 -9.06 -20.62
N PRO A 323 22.46 -8.11 -21.16
CA PRO A 323 22.80 -7.42 -22.40
C PRO A 323 24.20 -6.79 -22.31
N ASP A 324 24.99 -6.95 -23.38
CA ASP A 324 26.38 -6.52 -23.50
C ASP A 324 27.43 -7.26 -22.64
N ASP A 325 27.04 -8.19 -21.76
CA ASP A 325 27.97 -9.00 -20.97
C ASP A 325 28.30 -10.35 -21.65
N ILE A 326 29.59 -10.72 -21.66
CA ILE A 326 30.05 -12.04 -22.14
C ILE A 326 29.98 -13.09 -21.02
N ILE A 327 30.09 -12.63 -19.77
CA ILE A 327 30.16 -13.48 -18.58
C ILE A 327 28.85 -13.32 -17.80
N PRO A 328 28.30 -14.39 -17.22
CA PRO A 328 27.11 -14.29 -16.39
C PRO A 328 27.28 -13.32 -15.21
N THR A 329 26.27 -12.49 -14.99
CA THR A 329 26.08 -11.73 -13.76
C THR A 329 25.27 -12.57 -12.78
N TYR A 330 25.81 -12.79 -11.58
CA TYR A 330 25.15 -13.58 -10.53
C TYR A 330 24.31 -12.69 -9.63
N PHE A 331 23.26 -13.27 -9.03
CA PHE A 331 22.44 -12.56 -8.06
C PHE A 331 22.28 -13.38 -6.80
N THR A 332 22.33 -12.71 -5.65
CA THR A 332 22.27 -13.39 -4.35
C THR A 332 21.59 -12.52 -3.32
N ILE A 333 21.00 -13.13 -2.29
CA ILE A 333 20.24 -12.41 -1.28
C ILE A 333 21.19 -11.82 -0.24
N SER A 334 21.10 -10.52 0.04
CA SER A 334 21.77 -9.94 1.21
C SER A 334 20.96 -10.22 2.49
N THR A 335 19.69 -9.86 2.48
CA THR A 335 18.79 -9.95 3.64
C THR A 335 17.34 -10.25 3.25
N LEU A 336 16.59 -10.81 4.20
CA LEU A 336 15.13 -10.84 4.21
C LEU A 336 14.63 -9.89 5.31
N CYS A 337 14.14 -8.73 4.90
CA CYS A 337 13.56 -7.74 5.80
C CYS A 337 12.08 -8.07 6.05
N ALA A 338 11.66 -8.06 7.31
CA ALA A 338 10.29 -8.33 7.70
C ALA A 338 10.05 -7.79 9.11
N ASP A 339 8.79 -7.59 9.48
CA ASP A 339 8.44 -7.37 10.88
C ASP A 339 8.75 -8.65 11.71
N ASN A 340 8.69 -8.57 13.04
CA ASN A 340 9.07 -9.71 13.87
C ASN A 340 8.20 -10.95 13.60
N LEU A 341 6.91 -10.78 13.32
CA LEU A 341 6.00 -11.89 13.09
C LEU A 341 6.31 -12.61 11.78
N ALA A 342 6.39 -11.87 10.67
CA ALA A 342 6.70 -12.42 9.35
C ALA A 342 8.13 -12.98 9.29
N ALA A 343 9.11 -12.32 9.93
CA ALA A 343 10.48 -12.83 10.04
C ALA A 343 10.51 -14.20 10.74
N HIS A 344 9.82 -14.34 11.86
CA HIS A 344 9.77 -15.59 12.61
C HIS A 344 9.09 -16.69 11.81
N GLU A 345 7.96 -16.39 11.18
CA GLU A 345 7.18 -17.38 10.44
C GLU A 345 7.92 -17.89 9.19
N LEU A 346 8.50 -17.00 8.37
CA LEU A 346 9.25 -17.38 7.16
C LEU A 346 10.52 -18.17 7.48
N SER A 347 11.07 -17.98 8.68
CA SER A 347 12.28 -18.66 9.11
C SER A 347 12.05 -19.87 10.01
N GLY A 348 10.80 -20.12 10.40
CA GLY A 348 10.42 -21.27 11.21
C GLY A 348 10.64 -21.09 12.71
N PHE A 349 10.83 -19.87 13.22
CA PHE A 349 10.83 -19.59 14.67
C PHE A 349 9.40 -19.60 15.25
N THR A 350 9.31 -19.60 16.58
CA THR A 350 8.02 -19.42 17.27
C THR A 350 7.44 -18.03 17.03
N CYS A 351 6.15 -17.96 16.68
CA CYS A 351 5.40 -16.70 16.54
C CYS A 351 4.74 -16.26 17.87
N ALA A 352 5.03 -16.95 18.98
CA ALA A 352 4.59 -16.54 20.31
C ALA A 352 5.58 -15.55 20.92
N PHE A 353 5.21 -14.27 21.00
CA PHE A 353 6.08 -13.21 21.50
C PHE A 353 5.98 -12.95 23.01
N ASN A 354 4.99 -13.55 23.69
CA ASN A 354 4.72 -13.33 25.12
C ASN A 354 5.15 -14.52 26.00
N SER A 355 5.88 -15.50 25.46
CA SER A 355 6.30 -16.71 26.19
C SER A 355 7.50 -17.38 25.50
N GLY A 356 8.15 -18.32 26.21
CA GLY A 356 9.23 -19.15 25.64
C GLY A 356 10.43 -18.37 25.12
N HIS A 357 11.09 -18.91 24.09
CA HIS A 357 12.25 -18.31 23.45
C HIS A 357 11.86 -17.51 22.20
N CYS A 358 11.31 -16.31 22.42
CA CYS A 358 10.77 -15.46 21.35
C CYS A 358 11.79 -14.52 20.70
N CYS A 359 13.07 -14.57 21.08
CA CYS A 359 14.13 -13.82 20.41
C CYS A 359 14.82 -14.67 19.33
N ARG A 360 14.90 -14.17 18.09
CA ARG A 360 15.64 -14.83 16.98
C ARG A 360 17.16 -14.68 17.07
N TYR A 361 17.65 -13.85 18.00
CA TYR A 361 19.07 -13.52 18.14
C TYR A 361 19.76 -14.28 19.29
N CYS A 362 19.01 -14.66 20.32
CA CYS A 362 19.54 -15.33 21.51
C CYS A 362 18.52 -16.33 22.11
N PHE A 363 18.96 -17.11 23.09
CA PHE A 363 18.13 -18.07 23.82
C PHE A 363 17.57 -17.51 25.14
N THR A 364 17.55 -16.20 25.34
CA THR A 364 16.92 -15.62 26.53
C THR A 364 15.43 -15.99 26.57
N HIS A 365 14.99 -16.58 27.68
CA HIS A 365 13.59 -16.90 27.87
C HIS A 365 12.79 -15.63 28.17
N HIS A 366 11.57 -15.51 27.65
CA HIS A 366 10.72 -14.31 27.76
C HIS A 366 10.63 -13.75 29.19
N LYS A 367 10.45 -14.63 30.18
CA LYS A 367 10.36 -14.28 31.61
C LYS A 367 11.60 -13.52 32.15
N ASP A 368 12.75 -13.73 31.53
CA ASP A 368 14.05 -13.20 31.97
C ASP A 368 14.47 -11.97 31.17
N MET A 369 13.83 -11.69 30.02
CA MET A 369 14.18 -10.57 29.12
C MET A 369 14.26 -9.22 29.82
N LYS A 370 13.35 -8.96 30.77
CA LYS A 370 13.30 -7.71 31.55
C LYS A 370 14.44 -7.53 32.56
N ARG A 371 15.27 -8.56 32.76
CA ARG A 371 16.41 -8.56 33.71
C ARG A 371 17.76 -8.56 33.01
N ILE A 372 17.77 -8.49 31.68
CA ILE A 372 18.97 -8.56 30.86
C ILE A 372 19.16 -7.24 30.13
N TYR A 373 20.32 -6.62 30.33
CA TYR A 373 20.61 -5.27 29.84
C TYR A 373 21.89 -5.19 29.02
N LYS A 374 22.71 -6.25 29.00
CA LYS A 374 23.85 -6.39 28.08
C LYS A 374 23.74 -7.65 27.22
N GLU A 375 24.16 -7.56 25.95
CA GLU A 375 24.17 -8.74 25.06
C GLU A 375 25.06 -9.87 25.60
N SER A 376 26.17 -9.52 26.27
CA SER A 376 27.09 -10.46 26.91
C SER A 376 26.45 -11.32 28.02
N GLN A 377 25.28 -10.94 28.53
CA GLN A 377 24.50 -11.73 29.48
C GLN A 377 23.57 -12.76 28.79
N THR A 378 23.57 -12.81 27.45
CA THR A 378 22.72 -13.70 26.67
C THR A 378 23.52 -14.81 26.00
N LEU A 379 22.86 -15.96 25.78
CA LEU A 379 23.41 -17.00 24.93
C LEU A 379 22.97 -16.78 23.48
N ILE A 380 23.92 -16.46 22.60
CA ILE A 380 23.64 -16.13 21.20
C ILE A 380 23.34 -17.38 20.38
N ARG A 381 22.35 -17.26 19.48
CA ARG A 381 22.07 -18.30 18.48
C ARG A 381 23.14 -18.28 17.38
N THR A 382 23.64 -19.46 17.02
CA THR A 382 24.59 -19.64 15.91
C THR A 382 23.95 -20.42 14.78
N ALA A 383 24.47 -20.29 13.55
CA ALA A 383 23.99 -21.07 12.42
C ALA A 383 24.12 -22.58 12.66
N ALA A 384 25.29 -23.03 13.16
CA ALA A 384 25.53 -24.42 13.49
C ALA A 384 24.56 -24.97 14.56
N SER A 385 24.32 -24.21 15.64
CA SER A 385 23.36 -24.63 16.67
C SER A 385 21.93 -24.68 16.13
N HIS A 386 21.55 -23.71 15.28
CA HIS A 386 20.23 -23.65 14.69
C HIS A 386 19.98 -24.86 13.77
N ASP A 387 20.93 -25.21 12.90
CA ASP A 387 20.81 -26.36 12.01
C ASP A 387 20.67 -27.69 12.77
N LEU A 388 21.39 -27.85 13.87
CA LEU A 388 21.25 -29.01 14.74
C LEU A 388 19.86 -29.07 15.37
N GLN A 389 19.37 -27.94 15.89
CA GLN A 389 18.05 -27.83 16.52
C GLN A 389 16.91 -28.10 15.53
N VAL A 390 17.00 -27.59 14.31
CA VAL A 390 16.02 -27.89 13.25
C VAL A 390 15.96 -29.39 12.96
N LYS A 391 17.10 -30.09 12.94
CA LYS A 391 17.13 -31.56 12.78
C LYS A 391 16.54 -32.28 14.00
N GLN A 392 16.79 -31.77 15.20
CA GLN A 392 16.28 -32.36 16.44
C GLN A 392 14.75 -32.26 16.54
N ILE A 393 14.16 -31.10 16.25
CA ILE A 393 12.71 -30.92 16.34
C ILE A 393 11.92 -31.75 15.32
N GLN A 394 12.56 -32.17 14.22
CA GLN A 394 11.98 -33.11 13.26
C GLN A 394 11.82 -34.51 13.86
N ASN A 395 12.74 -34.91 14.73
CA ASN A 395 12.71 -36.21 15.41
C ASN A 395 11.93 -36.16 16.74
N VAL A 396 11.99 -35.03 17.44
CA VAL A 396 11.39 -34.82 18.76
C VAL A 396 10.57 -33.53 18.77
N PRO A 397 9.27 -33.57 18.37
CA PRO A 397 8.44 -32.36 18.28
C PRO A 397 8.25 -31.59 19.59
N ALA A 398 8.44 -32.23 20.75
CA ALA A 398 8.38 -31.58 22.05
C ALA A 398 9.48 -30.49 22.22
N ASP A 399 10.61 -30.66 21.55
CA ASP A 399 11.77 -29.76 21.63
C ASP A 399 11.53 -28.41 20.94
N LYS A 400 10.45 -28.26 20.15
CA LYS A 400 10.09 -26.99 19.50
C LYS A 400 9.99 -25.84 20.51
N SER A 401 9.38 -26.12 21.65
CA SER A 401 9.21 -25.16 22.75
C SER A 401 10.52 -24.80 23.44
N ILE A 402 11.46 -25.76 23.52
CA ILE A 402 12.78 -25.61 24.14
C ILE A 402 13.66 -24.70 23.28
N TYR A 403 13.63 -24.86 21.96
CA TYR A 403 14.47 -24.06 21.07
C TYR A 403 13.79 -22.79 20.56
N GLY A 404 12.46 -22.68 20.70
CA GLY A 404 11.67 -21.62 20.06
C GLY A 404 11.69 -21.72 18.53
N ILE A 405 11.79 -22.94 17.99
CA ILE A 405 11.83 -23.25 16.56
C ILE A 405 10.72 -24.24 16.24
N ASN A 406 9.84 -23.89 15.32
CA ASN A 406 8.69 -24.68 14.92
C ASN A 406 8.98 -25.60 13.74
N GLU A 407 9.76 -25.13 12.77
CA GLU A 407 10.02 -25.82 11.50
C GLU A 407 11.25 -25.26 10.77
N LYS A 408 11.55 -25.83 9.59
CA LYS A 408 12.61 -25.34 8.71
C LYS A 408 12.11 -24.13 7.92
N SER A 409 12.98 -23.13 7.69
CA SER A 409 12.64 -21.95 6.88
C SER A 409 12.19 -22.30 5.45
N VAL A 410 11.28 -21.50 4.89
CA VAL A 410 10.80 -21.63 3.51
C VAL A 410 11.88 -21.32 2.46
N LEU A 411 12.95 -20.61 2.82
CA LEU A 411 14.09 -20.27 1.94
C LEU A 411 15.33 -21.14 2.20
N SER A 412 15.18 -22.21 2.97
CA SER A 412 16.30 -23.06 3.44
C SER A 412 17.01 -23.90 2.36
N ASN A 413 16.65 -23.73 1.08
CA ASN A 413 17.29 -24.39 -0.06
C ASN A 413 18.31 -23.49 -0.77
N LEU A 414 18.42 -22.23 -0.33
CA LEU A 414 19.34 -21.24 -0.88
C LEU A 414 20.65 -21.26 -0.10
N SER A 415 21.77 -21.08 -0.81
CA SER A 415 23.10 -21.07 -0.19
C SER A 415 23.40 -19.73 0.49
N SER A 416 22.73 -18.68 0.04
CA SER A 416 22.86 -17.31 0.53
C SER A 416 22.01 -17.01 1.77
N PHE A 417 21.01 -17.85 2.07
CA PHE A 417 20.04 -17.58 3.12
C PHE A 417 20.20 -18.52 4.31
N HIS A 418 20.32 -17.95 5.51
CA HIS A 418 20.17 -18.69 6.75
C HIS A 418 19.46 -17.83 7.81
N PRO A 419 18.47 -18.37 8.57
CA PRO A 419 17.69 -17.61 9.57
C PRO A 419 18.51 -16.73 10.53
N ILE A 420 19.67 -17.23 10.98
CA ILE A 420 20.54 -16.53 11.93
C ILE A 420 21.37 -15.39 11.30
N THR A 421 21.63 -15.43 9.99
CA THR A 421 22.56 -14.52 9.31
C THR A 421 21.93 -13.68 8.23
N SER A 422 20.64 -13.86 7.94
CA SER A 422 19.94 -13.17 6.85
C SER A 422 18.69 -12.38 7.28
N LEU A 423 18.41 -12.28 8.59
CA LEU A 423 17.25 -11.58 9.17
C LEU A 423 17.65 -10.36 10.03
N PRO A 424 17.88 -9.18 9.42
CA PRO A 424 18.17 -7.97 10.18
C PRO A 424 17.00 -7.56 11.09
N PRO A 425 17.27 -6.71 12.11
CA PRO A 425 16.20 -6.10 12.90
C PRO A 425 15.48 -5.05 12.06
N ASP A 426 14.18 -4.87 12.30
CA ASP A 426 13.45 -3.77 11.70
C ASP A 426 13.29 -2.64 12.71
N ILE A 427 14.23 -1.70 12.67
CA ILE A 427 14.24 -0.56 13.59
C ILE A 427 13.02 0.37 13.40
N MET A 428 12.28 0.26 12.28
CA MET A 428 10.99 0.94 12.12
C MET A 428 9.95 0.35 13.08
N HIS A 429 9.66 -0.95 12.96
CA HIS A 429 8.67 -1.60 13.82
C HIS A 429 9.15 -1.70 15.27
N ASP A 430 10.44 -1.96 15.50
CA ASP A 430 10.98 -2.14 16.85
C ASP A 430 11.07 -0.82 17.62
N ILE A 431 11.59 0.25 16.99
CA ILE A 431 11.79 1.53 17.65
C ILE A 431 10.61 2.47 17.40
N LEU A 432 10.33 2.83 16.14
CA LEU A 432 9.34 3.87 15.82
C LEU A 432 7.91 3.46 16.15
N GLU A 433 7.59 2.17 16.04
CA GLU A 433 6.27 1.64 16.39
C GLU A 433 6.21 0.93 17.75
N GLY A 434 7.35 0.75 18.41
CA GLY A 434 7.47 0.03 19.68
C GLY A 434 7.98 0.91 20.80
N ILE A 435 9.32 0.97 20.92
CA ILE A 435 10.01 1.60 22.07
C ILE A 435 9.73 3.10 22.16
N MET A 436 9.85 3.83 21.05
CA MET A 436 9.73 5.29 20.99
C MET A 436 8.35 5.80 21.42
N PRO A 437 7.22 5.30 20.87
CA PRO A 437 5.91 5.75 21.31
C PRO A 437 5.60 5.28 22.74
N LYS A 438 6.14 4.13 23.20
CA LYS A 438 6.02 3.67 24.58
C LYS A 438 6.67 4.66 25.56
N LEU A 439 7.92 5.04 25.32
CA LEU A 439 8.64 6.03 26.12
C LEU A 439 7.94 7.40 26.08
N THR A 440 7.53 7.85 24.90
CA THR A 440 6.80 9.12 24.74
C THR A 440 5.55 9.14 25.60
N SER A 441 4.79 8.04 25.61
CA SER A 441 3.61 7.87 26.46
C SER A 441 3.95 7.97 27.95
N CYS A 442 5.02 7.29 28.40
CA CYS A 442 5.47 7.33 29.79
C CYS A 442 5.88 8.75 30.23
N LEU A 443 6.57 9.50 29.37
CA LEU A 443 6.99 10.88 29.66
C LEU A 443 5.80 11.84 29.68
N LEU A 444 4.88 11.76 28.71
CA LEU A 444 3.67 12.59 28.72
C LEU A 444 2.80 12.30 29.94
N HIS A 445 2.78 11.05 30.41
CA HIS A 445 2.13 10.71 31.67
C HIS A 445 2.77 11.41 32.87
N THR A 446 4.10 11.43 32.96
CA THR A 446 4.77 12.09 34.10
C THR A 446 4.49 13.59 34.10
N VAL A 447 4.41 14.23 32.92
CA VAL A 447 4.00 15.64 32.78
C VAL A 447 2.62 15.89 33.40
N VAL A 448 1.64 15.07 33.05
CA VAL A 448 0.26 15.23 33.53
C VAL A 448 0.14 14.95 35.02
N SER A 449 0.70 13.84 35.48
CA SER A 449 0.55 13.36 36.85
C SER A 449 1.28 14.25 37.87
N ASN A 450 2.37 14.88 37.46
CA ASN A 450 3.06 15.90 38.26
C ASN A 450 2.45 17.31 38.12
N ARG A 451 1.28 17.43 37.47
CA ARG A 451 0.56 18.70 37.27
C ARG A 451 1.40 19.79 36.59
N LEU A 452 2.38 19.40 35.78
CA LEU A 452 3.20 20.34 35.01
C LEU A 452 2.40 20.95 33.85
N CYS A 453 1.55 20.14 33.22
CA CYS A 453 0.67 20.56 32.14
C CYS A 453 -0.56 19.64 32.10
N SER A 454 -1.74 20.19 31.78
CA SER A 454 -2.94 19.36 31.59
C SER A 454 -2.86 18.59 30.27
N ALA A 455 -3.52 17.43 30.19
CA ALA A 455 -3.62 16.67 28.94
C ALA A 455 -4.27 17.47 27.82
N SER A 456 -5.30 18.29 28.15
CA SER A 456 -5.92 19.23 27.21
C SER A 456 -4.88 20.16 26.58
N LYS A 457 -4.02 20.73 27.43
CA LYS A 457 -2.98 21.65 27.00
C LYS A 457 -1.89 20.93 26.21
N ILE A 458 -1.53 19.69 26.55
CA ILE A 458 -0.62 18.86 25.73
C ILE A 458 -1.20 18.61 24.33
N CYS A 459 -2.46 18.17 24.22
CA CYS A 459 -3.14 18.02 22.93
C CYS A 459 -3.08 19.33 22.12
N GLN A 460 -3.37 20.46 22.76
CA GLN A 460 -3.30 21.77 22.11
C GLN A 460 -1.90 22.11 21.62
N LEU A 461 -0.86 21.84 22.41
CA LEU A 461 0.53 22.09 22.03
C LEU A 461 0.92 21.26 20.80
N ILE A 462 0.59 19.97 20.80
CA ILE A 462 0.91 19.07 19.68
C ILE A 462 0.12 19.44 18.41
N ASN A 463 -1.18 19.69 18.54
CA ASN A 463 -2.06 19.98 17.40
C ASN A 463 -1.81 21.35 16.78
N LYS A 464 -1.30 22.33 17.55
CA LYS A 464 -0.98 23.68 17.07
C LYS A 464 0.51 23.88 16.73
N PHE A 465 1.34 22.86 16.94
CA PHE A 465 2.76 22.95 16.64
C PHE A 465 2.97 23.18 15.13
N THR A 466 3.82 24.14 14.79
CA THR A 466 4.13 24.44 13.38
C THR A 466 5.33 23.61 12.96
N TYR A 467 5.08 22.59 12.13
CA TYR A 467 6.12 21.70 11.63
C TYR A 467 6.88 22.32 10.45
N GLY A 468 8.20 22.17 10.45
CA GLY A 468 9.06 22.64 9.37
C GLY A 468 8.84 21.90 8.05
N THR A 469 9.43 22.39 6.97
CA THR A 469 9.23 21.87 5.60
C THR A 469 9.48 20.37 5.45
N ASN A 470 10.46 19.83 6.19
CA ASN A 470 10.83 18.42 6.16
C ASN A 470 9.85 17.53 6.96
N ASP A 471 9.23 18.09 8.00
CA ASP A 471 8.41 17.35 8.97
C ASP A 471 6.90 17.47 8.68
N ARG A 472 6.47 18.53 7.97
CA ARG A 472 5.05 18.84 7.73
C ARG A 472 4.24 17.69 7.11
N ARG A 473 4.88 16.84 6.30
CA ARG A 473 4.22 15.68 5.66
C ARG A 473 4.01 14.51 6.62
N ASN A 474 4.78 14.47 7.70
CA ASN A 474 4.74 13.43 8.73
C ASN A 474 4.24 14.02 10.06
N HIS A 475 3.45 15.09 10.04
CA HIS A 475 2.91 15.64 11.29
C HIS A 475 2.01 14.60 11.97
N PRO A 476 2.02 14.51 13.31
CA PRO A 476 1.17 13.59 14.05
C PRO A 476 -0.32 13.82 13.75
N PRO A 477 -1.15 12.77 13.78
CA PRO A 477 -2.59 12.93 13.65
C PRO A 477 -3.14 13.78 14.81
N VAL A 478 -4.27 14.45 14.57
CA VAL A 478 -4.94 15.29 15.58
C VAL A 478 -5.23 14.47 16.84
N LEU A 479 -4.63 14.87 17.96
CA LEU A 479 -4.79 14.22 19.25
C LEU A 479 -5.98 14.81 20.02
N LYS A 480 -6.82 13.93 20.58
CA LYS A 480 -7.87 14.28 21.53
C LYS A 480 -7.48 13.79 22.93
N GLU A 481 -8.06 14.35 23.98
CA GLU A 481 -7.73 13.93 25.36
C GLU A 481 -7.97 12.42 25.61
N LYS A 482 -8.99 11.85 24.96
CA LYS A 482 -9.27 10.40 24.99
C LYS A 482 -8.19 9.54 24.32
N ASP A 483 -7.34 10.15 23.51
CA ASP A 483 -6.21 9.50 22.84
C ASP A 483 -4.96 9.52 23.74
N ILE A 484 -4.97 10.40 24.76
CA ILE A 484 -3.97 10.47 25.83
C ILE A 484 -4.32 9.50 26.97
N PHE A 485 -5.60 9.39 27.36
CA PHE A 485 -6.04 8.52 28.47
C PHE A 485 -6.89 7.32 28.04
N ASP A 486 -6.62 6.12 28.57
CA ASP A 486 -7.56 5.00 28.45
C ASP A 486 -8.69 5.08 29.49
N LYS A 487 -9.94 5.28 29.03
CA LYS A 487 -11.15 5.25 29.87
C LYS A 487 -11.69 3.82 30.10
N ARG A 488 -11.09 2.78 29.49
CA ARG A 488 -11.59 1.39 29.55
C ARG A 488 -10.94 0.54 30.64
N ILE A 489 -10.21 1.15 31.56
CA ILE A 489 -9.85 0.55 32.85
C ILE A 489 -10.82 1.12 33.89
N PRO A 490 -11.86 0.37 34.32
CA PRO A 490 -12.98 0.90 35.11
C PRO A 490 -12.66 1.39 36.53
N GLU A 491 -11.40 1.44 36.97
CA GLU A 491 -11.05 1.73 38.37
C GLU A 491 -10.29 3.06 38.59
N LEU A 492 -10.02 3.83 37.53
CA LEU A 492 -9.28 5.10 37.65
C LEU A 492 -10.14 6.30 38.09
N SER A 493 -11.47 6.20 38.07
CA SER A 493 -12.34 7.28 38.57
C SER A 493 -12.44 7.34 40.10
N THR A 494 -12.02 6.29 40.82
CA THR A 494 -12.07 6.24 42.29
C THR A 494 -10.73 6.60 42.95
N ILE A 495 -9.62 6.61 42.20
CA ILE A 495 -8.24 6.83 42.72
C ILE A 495 -7.81 8.32 42.69
N LEU A 496 -8.70 9.23 42.28
CA LEU A 496 -8.50 10.67 42.54
C LEU A 496 -8.82 11.08 43.99
N LYS A 497 -9.08 10.11 44.87
CA LYS A 497 -9.13 10.32 46.32
C LYS A 497 -8.08 9.44 47.00
N CYS A 498 -7.14 10.12 47.65
CA CYS A 498 -6.27 9.67 48.73
C CYS A 498 -4.83 9.28 48.38
N ASN A 499 -3.95 9.94 49.15
CA ASN A 499 -2.56 9.70 49.50
C ASN A 499 -2.03 8.27 49.38
N THR A 500 -0.72 8.23 49.07
CA THR A 500 0.28 7.21 49.44
C THR A 500 0.02 5.76 49.00
N ASP A 501 0.98 5.26 48.23
CA ASP A 501 1.30 3.85 47.96
C ASP A 501 0.49 3.06 46.91
N ASN A 502 1.22 2.74 45.84
CA ASN A 502 1.21 1.55 44.98
C ASN A 502 0.03 1.26 44.00
N ASN A 503 0.45 1.13 42.73
CA ASN A 503 -0.10 0.30 41.66
C ASN A 503 -1.33 0.77 40.88
N ALA A 504 -1.25 1.95 40.24
CA ALA A 504 -2.11 2.27 39.09
C ALA A 504 -1.43 1.79 37.78
N THR A 505 -2.06 0.87 37.05
CA THR A 505 -1.58 0.38 35.75
C THR A 505 -1.77 1.46 34.68
N TYR A 506 -0.66 2.11 34.30
CA TYR A 506 -0.63 3.24 33.37
C TYR A 506 -0.74 2.76 31.90
N CYS A 507 -1.77 3.20 31.17
CA CYS A 507 -1.84 3.01 29.72
C CYS A 507 -2.27 4.31 29.04
N PHE A 508 -1.30 5.08 28.54
CA PHE A 508 -1.55 6.13 27.56
C PHE A 508 -1.76 5.46 26.21
N LYS A 509 -2.81 5.86 25.50
CA LYS A 509 -3.18 5.25 24.20
C LYS A 509 -2.30 5.71 23.04
N PHE A 510 -1.17 6.36 23.35
CA PHE A 510 -0.26 6.96 22.39
C PHE A 510 0.44 5.93 21.49
N ILE A 511 0.59 4.68 21.95
CA ILE A 511 1.30 3.60 21.23
C ILE A 511 0.68 3.28 19.86
N HIS A 512 -0.63 3.53 19.69
CA HIS A 512 -1.38 3.10 18.51
C HIS A 512 -1.76 4.24 17.54
N LEU A 513 -1.33 5.48 17.80
CA LEU A 513 -1.70 6.62 16.95
C LEU A 513 -0.61 6.94 15.93
N GLY A 514 -1.04 7.10 14.69
CA GLY A 514 -0.21 7.50 13.57
C GLY A 514 0.70 6.41 13.01
N LYS A 515 1.32 6.72 11.88
CA LYS A 515 2.33 5.91 11.19
C LYS A 515 3.70 6.04 11.89
N ALA A 516 4.62 5.12 11.62
CA ALA A 516 5.98 5.14 12.16
C ALA A 516 6.68 6.53 12.07
N MET A 517 6.63 7.18 10.90
CA MET A 517 7.26 8.50 10.71
C MET A 517 6.53 9.63 11.42
N GLU A 518 5.23 9.50 11.68
CA GLU A 518 4.45 10.48 12.44
C GLU A 518 4.81 10.40 13.93
N LYS A 519 5.00 9.17 14.45
CA LYS A 519 5.50 8.92 15.82
C LYS A 519 6.91 9.49 15.99
N TYR A 520 7.79 9.27 15.01
CA TYR A 520 9.14 9.86 15.01
C TYR A 520 9.10 11.38 14.97
N CYS A 521 8.27 11.97 14.11
CA CYS A 521 8.12 13.43 13.99
C CYS A 521 7.68 14.06 15.33
N LEU A 522 6.74 13.43 16.03
CA LEU A 522 6.39 13.88 17.39
C LEU A 522 7.59 13.78 18.33
N PHE A 523 8.23 12.60 18.40
CA PHE A 523 9.34 12.37 19.31
C PHE A 523 10.46 13.39 19.09
N LEU A 524 10.81 13.66 17.84
CA LEU A 524 11.84 14.63 17.46
C LEU A 524 11.48 16.06 17.92
N ASN A 525 10.20 16.45 17.77
CA ASN A 525 9.74 17.81 18.05
C ASN A 525 9.20 18.01 19.48
N LEU A 526 9.06 16.94 20.26
CA LEU A 526 8.56 16.96 21.63
C LEU A 526 9.30 17.96 22.56
N PRO A 527 10.64 18.12 22.51
CA PRO A 527 11.34 19.08 23.35
C PRO A 527 10.84 20.52 23.14
N PHE A 528 10.58 20.89 21.89
CA PHE A 528 10.10 22.23 21.54
C PHE A 528 8.66 22.46 21.99
N MET A 529 7.82 21.42 21.95
CA MET A 529 6.44 21.49 22.43
C MET A 529 6.37 21.68 23.96
N LEU A 530 7.35 21.16 24.70
CA LEU A 530 7.40 21.21 26.16
C LEU A 530 8.36 22.27 26.72
N ILE A 531 8.93 23.14 25.87
CA ILE A 531 10.05 24.04 26.20
C ILE A 531 9.85 24.86 27.49
N GLY A 532 8.62 25.25 27.83
CA GLY A 532 8.32 26.04 29.03
C GLY A 532 8.40 25.28 30.36
N PHE A 533 8.49 23.95 30.33
CA PHE A 533 8.56 23.11 31.54
C PHE A 533 9.37 21.83 31.37
N ILE A 534 10.13 21.69 30.27
CA ILE A 534 10.93 20.50 29.94
C ILE A 534 11.89 20.10 31.06
N ASP A 535 12.57 21.08 31.68
CA ASP A 535 13.52 20.84 32.78
C ASP A 535 12.87 20.26 34.04
N LYS A 536 11.54 20.39 34.15
CA LYS A 536 10.75 19.86 35.26
C LYS A 536 10.17 18.49 34.94
N VAL A 537 10.26 18.01 33.70
CA VAL A 537 9.68 16.72 33.28
C VAL A 537 10.47 15.58 33.89
N PRO A 538 9.86 14.73 34.74
CA PRO A 538 10.57 13.62 35.34
C PRO A 538 11.07 12.63 34.29
N TYR A 539 12.27 12.11 34.54
CA TYR A 539 12.90 11.04 33.74
C TYR A 539 13.24 11.44 32.29
N TRP A 540 13.37 12.73 32.00
CA TRP A 540 13.73 13.24 30.67
C TRP A 540 15.08 12.72 30.14
N PHE A 541 15.99 12.28 31.01
CA PHE A 541 17.23 11.61 30.59
C PHE A 541 16.95 10.35 29.74
N LEU A 542 15.84 9.64 29.94
CA LEU A 542 15.45 8.49 29.09
C LEU A 542 15.15 8.92 27.66
N TYR A 543 14.54 10.11 27.47
CA TYR A 543 14.35 10.69 26.13
C TYR A 543 15.70 10.93 25.47
N THR A 544 16.64 11.51 26.22
CA THR A 544 17.97 11.85 25.73
C THR A 544 18.75 10.60 25.32
N LEU A 545 18.73 9.55 26.16
CA LEU A 545 19.35 8.25 25.85
C LEU A 545 18.74 7.63 24.60
N LEU A 546 17.40 7.52 24.52
CA LEU A 546 16.75 6.96 23.33
C LEU A 546 17.03 7.78 22.07
N ARG A 547 17.13 9.12 22.20
CA ARG A 547 17.48 10.01 21.09
C ARG A 547 18.88 9.72 20.56
N GLN A 548 19.86 9.56 21.45
CA GLN A 548 21.25 9.22 21.09
C GLN A 548 21.35 7.82 20.46
N ILE A 549 20.66 6.83 21.04
CA ILE A 549 20.54 5.49 20.44
C ILE A 549 19.99 5.61 19.02
N TRP A 550 18.87 6.32 18.84
CA TRP A 550 18.24 6.49 17.53
C TRP A 550 19.16 7.18 16.51
N ASP A 551 19.97 8.17 16.91
CA ASP A 551 20.94 8.81 16.02
C ASP A 551 21.97 7.85 15.44
N ILE A 552 22.42 6.89 16.24
CA ILE A 552 23.34 5.85 15.77
C ILE A 552 22.61 4.84 14.87
N LEU A 553 21.44 4.34 15.30
CA LEU A 553 20.66 3.34 14.55
C LEU A 553 20.17 3.86 13.19
N TYR A 554 19.82 5.15 13.13
CA TYR A 554 19.27 5.81 11.94
C TYR A 554 20.35 6.52 11.10
N SER A 555 21.63 6.34 11.42
CA SER A 555 22.73 6.87 10.62
C SER A 555 22.83 6.16 9.27
N ASP A 556 23.12 6.93 8.21
CA ASP A 556 23.49 6.38 6.90
C ASP A 556 24.93 5.81 6.90
N TYR A 557 25.75 6.24 7.86
CA TYR A 557 27.18 5.91 7.96
C TYR A 557 27.57 5.58 9.41
N PRO A 558 26.98 4.55 10.04
CA PRO A 558 27.40 4.12 11.36
C PRO A 558 28.88 3.68 11.34
N ARG A 559 29.58 3.94 12.43
CA ARG A 559 30.99 3.60 12.60
C ARG A 559 31.16 2.40 13.51
N ARG A 560 32.16 1.57 13.23
CA ARG A 560 32.57 0.45 14.10
C ARG A 560 32.95 0.96 15.49
N SER A 561 33.62 2.11 15.55
CA SER A 561 34.00 2.76 16.80
C SER A 561 32.81 3.25 17.64
N TRP A 562 31.61 3.39 17.07
CA TRP A 562 30.41 3.80 17.83
C TRP A 562 29.70 2.62 18.49
N LEU A 563 30.03 1.38 18.12
CA LEU A 563 29.27 0.22 18.55
C LEU A 563 29.38 -0.04 20.06
N SER A 564 30.57 0.16 20.65
CA SER A 564 30.75 0.06 22.10
C SER A 564 29.94 1.14 22.85
N THR A 565 29.95 2.37 22.34
CA THR A 565 29.13 3.46 22.91
C THR A 565 27.64 3.16 22.77
N LEU A 566 27.21 2.59 21.65
CA LEU A 566 25.82 2.18 21.46
C LEU A 566 25.41 1.10 22.47
N GLU A 567 26.28 0.13 22.76
CA GLU A 567 26.04 -0.90 23.79
C GLU A 567 25.87 -0.28 25.18
N GLU A 568 26.73 0.67 25.56
CA GLU A 568 26.66 1.39 26.84
C GLU A 568 25.36 2.21 26.94
N LEU A 569 25.00 2.95 25.89
CA LEU A 569 23.77 3.73 25.83
C LEU A 569 22.52 2.85 25.96
N ILE A 570 22.51 1.71 25.26
CA ILE A 570 21.40 0.75 25.32
C ILE A 570 21.31 0.14 26.72
N GLU A 571 22.42 -0.28 27.31
CA GLU A 571 22.43 -0.83 28.66
C GLU A 571 21.86 0.15 29.68
N GLU A 572 22.36 1.39 29.68
CA GLU A 572 21.90 2.44 30.59
C GLU A 572 20.41 2.72 30.39
N PHE A 573 19.98 2.87 29.13
CA PHE A 573 18.58 3.07 28.78
C PHE A 573 17.69 1.94 29.30
N LEU A 574 18.06 0.68 29.06
CA LEU A 574 17.26 -0.48 29.45
C LEU A 574 17.18 -0.64 30.97
N GLN A 575 18.30 -0.45 31.68
CA GLN A 575 18.35 -0.49 33.14
C GLN A 575 17.45 0.57 33.75
N LEU A 576 17.61 1.83 33.33
CA LEU A 576 16.83 2.95 33.86
C LEU A 576 15.35 2.81 33.49
N PHE A 577 15.03 2.43 32.25
CA PHE A 577 13.64 2.25 31.83
C PHE A 577 12.95 1.15 32.65
N GLN A 578 13.61 -0.01 32.83
CA GLN A 578 13.04 -1.09 33.64
C GLN A 578 12.86 -0.71 35.11
N ASN A 579 13.80 0.05 35.68
CA ASN A 579 13.70 0.50 37.07
C ASN A 579 12.56 1.51 37.28
N ILE A 580 12.33 2.40 36.30
CA ILE A 580 11.35 3.50 36.42
C ILE A 580 9.95 3.06 35.95
N PHE A 581 9.87 2.25 34.89
CA PHE A 581 8.63 1.82 34.25
C PHE A 581 8.57 0.28 34.08
N PRO A 582 8.64 -0.52 35.16
CA PRO A 582 8.80 -1.98 35.09
C PRO A 582 7.68 -2.71 34.34
N GLU A 583 6.45 -2.20 34.41
CA GLU A 583 5.26 -2.77 33.75
C GLU A 583 5.14 -2.39 32.27
N GLN A 584 6.04 -1.54 31.77
CA GLN A 584 6.01 -1.00 30.40
C GLN A 584 7.03 -1.68 29.48
N PHE A 585 7.85 -2.59 30.01
CA PHE A 585 8.84 -3.32 29.24
C PHE A 585 8.18 -4.35 28.32
N ILE A 586 8.48 -4.27 27.04
CA ILE A 586 7.99 -5.19 25.99
C ILE A 586 9.16 -5.90 25.31
N PRO A 587 8.96 -7.06 24.66
CA PRO A 587 10.05 -7.81 24.00
C PRO A 587 10.93 -6.99 23.05
N LYS A 588 10.37 -5.95 22.40
CA LYS A 588 11.13 -5.03 21.53
C LYS A 588 12.31 -4.35 22.25
N PHE A 589 12.20 -4.05 23.54
CA PHE A 589 13.33 -3.54 24.34
C PHE A 589 14.47 -4.55 24.44
N HIS A 590 14.14 -5.85 24.53
CA HIS A 590 15.16 -6.89 24.50
C HIS A 590 15.78 -7.05 23.11
N PHE A 591 15.02 -6.84 22.01
CA PHE A 591 15.59 -6.90 20.67
C PHE A 591 16.61 -5.78 20.39
N LEU A 592 16.40 -4.60 21.00
CA LEU A 592 17.33 -3.47 20.95
C LEU A 592 18.74 -3.86 21.46
N LEU A 593 18.82 -4.78 22.42
CA LEU A 593 20.09 -5.30 22.97
C LEU A 593 21.08 -5.75 21.89
N HIS A 594 20.56 -6.28 20.79
CA HIS A 594 21.35 -6.88 19.70
C HIS A 594 21.73 -5.86 18.62
N ALA A 595 21.36 -4.58 18.77
CA ALA A 595 21.47 -3.61 17.70
C ALA A 595 22.92 -3.31 17.27
N ALA A 596 23.85 -3.17 18.23
CA ALA A 596 25.26 -2.92 17.92
C ALA A 596 25.88 -4.07 17.10
N ARG A 597 25.71 -5.30 17.55
CA ARG A 597 26.12 -6.50 16.79
C ARG A 597 25.43 -6.58 15.43
N ASN A 598 24.14 -6.25 15.35
CA ASN A 598 23.41 -6.26 14.08
C ASN A 598 23.92 -5.20 13.10
N ILE A 599 24.36 -4.02 13.56
CA ILE A 599 25.06 -3.05 12.70
C ILE A 599 26.38 -3.64 12.18
N SER A 600 27.18 -4.28 13.03
CA SER A 600 28.41 -4.97 12.59
C SER A 600 28.12 -6.03 11.51
N LYS A 601 27.08 -6.83 11.73
CA LYS A 601 26.70 -7.96 10.87
C LYS A 601 26.10 -7.54 9.54
N TYR A 602 25.20 -6.57 9.52
CA TYR A 602 24.41 -6.20 8.33
C TYR A 602 24.82 -4.86 7.70
N GLY A 603 25.62 -4.04 8.38
CA GLY A 603 25.87 -2.66 7.99
C GLY A 603 24.76 -1.72 8.51
N PRO A 604 24.49 -0.59 7.82
CA PRO A 604 23.49 0.37 8.28
C PRO A 604 22.08 -0.22 8.36
N LEU A 605 21.51 -0.29 9.57
CA LEU A 605 20.16 -0.81 9.80
C LEU A 605 19.07 0.05 9.14
N LYS A 606 19.34 1.33 8.90
CA LYS A 606 18.45 2.22 8.14
C LYS A 606 18.14 1.70 6.72
N ARG A 607 19.11 1.05 6.05
CA ARG A 607 18.90 0.44 4.72
C ARG A 607 18.00 -0.80 4.79
N GLN A 608 17.91 -1.42 5.96
CA GLN A 608 17.13 -2.63 6.22
C GLN A 608 15.72 -2.33 6.77
N MET A 609 15.36 -1.04 6.91
CA MET A 609 14.05 -0.61 7.41
C MET A 609 12.92 -0.84 6.42
N ASN A 610 11.73 -1.07 6.95
CA ASN A 610 10.57 -1.46 6.16
C ASN A 610 9.70 -0.31 5.61
N LEU A 611 10.08 0.95 5.85
CA LEU A 611 9.33 2.15 5.47
C LEU A 611 8.91 2.19 3.99
N ARG A 612 9.81 1.78 3.08
CA ARG A 612 9.54 1.86 1.63
C ARG A 612 8.63 0.76 1.13
N TYR A 613 8.71 -0.42 1.75
CA TYR A 613 7.80 -1.51 1.45
C TYR A 613 6.39 -1.23 1.98
N GLU A 614 6.26 -0.63 3.17
CA GLU A 614 4.96 -0.17 3.69
C GLU A 614 4.35 0.93 2.81
N ALA A 615 5.18 1.83 2.26
CA ALA A 615 4.73 2.79 1.26
C ALA A 615 4.26 2.13 -0.04
N LYS A 616 4.90 1.03 -0.48
CA LYS A 616 4.46 0.23 -1.64
C LYS A 616 3.09 -0.40 -1.40
N HIS A 617 2.85 -0.93 -0.20
CA HIS A 617 1.54 -1.47 0.19
C HIS A 617 0.41 -0.47 0.04
N HIS A 618 0.66 0.82 0.27
CA HIS A 618 -0.36 1.85 0.16
C HIS A 618 -1.03 1.84 -1.22
N LEU A 619 -0.27 1.60 -2.30
CA LEU A 619 -0.82 1.45 -3.64
C LEU A 619 -1.78 0.25 -3.72
N LEU A 620 -1.39 -0.90 -3.17
CA LEU A 620 -2.25 -2.09 -3.14
C LEU A 620 -3.49 -1.89 -2.27
N LYS A 621 -3.39 -1.22 -1.12
CA LYS A 621 -4.53 -0.85 -0.28
C LYS A 621 -5.50 0.05 -1.06
N GLN A 622 -4.98 1.03 -1.80
CA GLN A 622 -5.79 1.91 -2.63
C GLN A 622 -6.49 1.15 -3.77
N ILE A 623 -5.79 0.23 -4.42
CA ILE A 623 -6.38 -0.62 -5.46
C ILE A 623 -7.45 -1.52 -4.86
N ALA A 624 -7.17 -2.22 -3.77
CA ALA A 624 -8.12 -3.11 -3.11
C ALA A 624 -9.38 -2.37 -2.64
N ASN A 625 -9.23 -1.21 -2.00
CA ASN A 625 -10.36 -0.36 -1.61
C ASN A 625 -11.19 0.17 -2.80
N ARG A 626 -10.64 0.15 -4.02
CA ARG A 626 -11.34 0.51 -5.27
C ARG A 626 -11.98 -0.71 -5.94
N LEU A 627 -11.36 -1.89 -5.83
CA LEU A 627 -11.83 -3.17 -6.39
C LEU A 627 -12.98 -3.79 -5.58
N ASP A 628 -13.19 -3.35 -4.35
CA ASP A 628 -14.35 -3.67 -3.51
C ASP A 628 -15.74 -3.30 -4.14
N GLY A 629 -15.78 -2.89 -5.41
CA GLY A 629 -16.97 -2.61 -6.22
C GLY A 629 -17.25 -3.55 -7.40
N GLU A 630 -16.46 -4.61 -7.64
CA GLU A 630 -16.71 -5.61 -8.71
C GLU A 630 -16.66 -7.02 -8.08
N GLU A 631 -17.77 -7.68 -7.71
CA GLU A 631 -18.87 -8.19 -8.55
C GLU A 631 -20.28 -7.79 -8.03
N ILE A 632 -21.14 -7.29 -8.93
CA ILE A 632 -22.53 -6.88 -8.64
C ILE A 632 -23.48 -8.07 -8.93
N PRO A 633 -24.36 -8.47 -8.00
CA PRO A 633 -25.24 -9.64 -8.19
C PRO A 633 -26.41 -9.38 -9.16
N LEU A 634 -26.86 -10.43 -9.84
CA LEU A 634 -28.06 -10.48 -10.69
C LEU A 634 -29.25 -11.06 -9.88
N PHE A 635 -30.44 -10.47 -10.01
CA PHE A 635 -31.64 -10.94 -9.33
C PHE A 635 -32.62 -11.56 -10.32
N VAL A 636 -33.32 -12.62 -9.90
CA VAL A 636 -34.29 -13.33 -10.76
C VAL A 636 -35.53 -13.73 -9.97
N GLU A 637 -36.67 -13.74 -10.64
CA GLU A 637 -37.94 -14.28 -10.13
C GLU A 637 -38.29 -15.54 -10.90
N ILE A 638 -38.54 -16.64 -10.19
CA ILE A 638 -38.88 -17.91 -10.82
C ILE A 638 -40.34 -17.85 -11.28
N LYS A 639 -40.56 -17.98 -12.60
CA LYS A 639 -41.90 -18.04 -13.22
C LYS A 639 -42.43 -19.47 -13.30
N TYR A 640 -41.59 -20.42 -13.74
CA TYR A 640 -41.95 -21.83 -13.86
C TYR A 640 -40.80 -22.74 -13.46
N ILE A 641 -41.14 -23.91 -12.91
CA ILE A 641 -40.19 -24.99 -12.62
C ILE A 641 -40.63 -26.19 -13.45
N ILE A 642 -39.72 -26.74 -14.26
CA ILE A 642 -40.02 -27.79 -15.22
C ILE A 642 -38.99 -28.91 -15.06
N TYR A 643 -39.46 -30.15 -15.16
CA TYR A 643 -38.59 -31.33 -15.15
C TYR A 643 -38.50 -31.89 -16.57
N LEU A 644 -37.30 -31.85 -17.15
CA LEU A 644 -37.03 -32.25 -18.53
C LEU A 644 -35.77 -33.13 -18.54
N GLU A 645 -35.83 -34.26 -19.23
CA GLU A 645 -34.66 -35.13 -19.48
C GLU A 645 -33.86 -35.51 -18.21
N GLU A 646 -34.57 -35.81 -17.13
CA GLU A 646 -34.00 -36.14 -15.81
C GLU A 646 -33.31 -34.99 -15.05
N GLU A 647 -33.45 -33.74 -15.52
CA GLU A 647 -32.94 -32.54 -14.83
C GLU A 647 -34.04 -31.50 -14.53
N TRP A 648 -33.85 -30.75 -13.44
CA TRP A 648 -34.73 -29.63 -13.07
C TRP A 648 -34.25 -28.34 -13.74
N CYS A 649 -35.15 -27.71 -14.49
CA CYS A 649 -34.94 -26.42 -15.16
C CYS A 649 -35.90 -25.35 -14.63
N PHE A 650 -35.44 -24.10 -14.60
CA PHE A 650 -36.17 -22.95 -14.07
C PHE A 650 -36.36 -21.91 -15.17
N ILE A 651 -37.61 -21.54 -15.50
CA ILE A 651 -37.90 -20.36 -16.32
C ILE A 651 -37.98 -19.17 -15.38
N VAL A 652 -37.10 -18.19 -15.55
CA VAL A 652 -36.95 -17.04 -14.65
C VAL A 652 -37.11 -15.71 -15.38
N HIS A 653 -37.70 -14.73 -14.69
CA HIS A 653 -37.75 -13.33 -15.09
C HIS A 653 -36.64 -12.55 -14.40
N CYS A 654 -35.79 -11.86 -15.14
CA CYS A 654 -34.62 -11.22 -14.57
C CYS A 654 -34.92 -9.80 -14.07
N TYR A 655 -34.14 -9.35 -13.09
CA TYR A 655 -34.16 -8.00 -12.55
C TYR A 655 -32.75 -7.41 -12.59
N ASP A 656 -32.64 -6.21 -13.16
CA ASP A 656 -31.38 -5.49 -13.24
C ASP A 656 -31.09 -4.79 -11.91
N THR A 657 -29.85 -4.92 -11.41
CA THR A 657 -29.33 -4.17 -10.25
C THR A 657 -28.98 -2.75 -10.63
N VAL A 658 -29.70 -1.78 -10.06
CA VAL A 658 -29.63 -0.34 -10.40
C VAL A 658 -28.57 0.39 -9.58
N THR A 659 -28.52 0.19 -8.26
CA THR A 659 -27.47 0.77 -7.39
C THR A 659 -27.50 0.15 -6.01
N PHE A 660 -26.37 0.08 -5.30
CA PHE A 660 -26.40 -0.14 -3.86
C PHE A 660 -26.73 1.18 -3.15
N LYS A 661 -27.95 1.31 -2.62
CA LYS A 661 -28.33 2.41 -1.74
C LYS A 661 -27.70 2.20 -0.38
N GLU A 662 -26.57 2.82 -0.24
CA GLU A 662 -25.73 2.89 0.94
C GLU A 662 -26.50 3.03 2.24
N ASN A 663 -27.14 4.17 2.39
CA ASN A 663 -27.91 4.58 3.54
C ASN A 663 -29.03 3.61 3.93
N LEU A 664 -29.58 2.84 2.97
CA LEU A 664 -30.68 1.89 3.18
C LEU A 664 -30.24 0.43 3.12
N TRP A 665 -29.00 0.18 2.71
CA TRP A 665 -28.37 -1.11 2.58
C TRP A 665 -29.15 -2.09 1.68
N CYS A 666 -29.50 -1.63 0.49
CA CYS A 666 -30.25 -2.42 -0.48
C CYS A 666 -29.79 -2.13 -1.91
N TYR A 667 -29.97 -3.10 -2.80
CA TYR A 667 -29.91 -2.90 -4.23
C TYR A 667 -31.27 -2.38 -4.65
N GLU A 668 -31.30 -1.17 -5.18
CA GLU A 668 -32.39 -0.77 -6.05
C GLU A 668 -32.32 -1.64 -7.31
N ILE A 669 -33.45 -2.18 -7.76
CA ILE A 669 -33.54 -3.12 -8.89
C ILE A 669 -34.76 -2.78 -9.78
N LYS A 670 -34.78 -3.24 -11.04
CA LYS A 670 -35.90 -3.05 -11.98
C LYS A 670 -36.18 -4.28 -12.85
N PRO A 671 -37.43 -4.56 -13.26
CA PRO A 671 -37.73 -5.71 -14.11
C PRO A 671 -37.03 -5.62 -15.48
N SER A 672 -36.47 -6.74 -15.93
CA SER A 672 -35.84 -6.89 -17.25
C SER A 672 -36.86 -7.39 -18.28
N ALA A 673 -36.63 -7.19 -19.58
CA ALA A 673 -37.56 -7.61 -20.64
C ALA A 673 -37.37 -9.07 -21.11
N VAL A 674 -36.45 -9.81 -20.48
CA VAL A 674 -35.97 -11.12 -20.95
C VAL A 674 -36.27 -12.19 -19.89
N ASP A 675 -36.82 -13.31 -20.35
CA ASP A 675 -36.94 -14.53 -19.56
C ASP A 675 -35.82 -15.50 -19.94
N LEU A 676 -35.19 -16.12 -18.95
CA LEU A 676 -34.10 -17.09 -19.12
C LEU A 676 -34.53 -18.47 -18.65
N VAL A 677 -33.87 -19.51 -19.19
CA VAL A 677 -33.98 -20.89 -18.67
C VAL A 677 -32.65 -21.23 -18.02
N LEU A 678 -32.68 -21.57 -16.73
CA LEU A 678 -31.50 -21.90 -15.94
C LEU A 678 -31.59 -23.36 -15.48
N ASN A 679 -30.46 -24.07 -15.46
CA ASN A 679 -30.37 -25.38 -14.82
C ASN A 679 -29.94 -25.26 -13.34
N LYS A 680 -30.06 -26.36 -12.57
CA LYS A 680 -29.71 -26.39 -11.13
C LYS A 680 -28.26 -25.97 -10.80
N ASN A 681 -27.33 -26.11 -11.75
CA ASN A 681 -25.90 -25.84 -11.54
C ASN A 681 -25.48 -24.39 -11.89
N GLU A 682 -26.38 -23.61 -12.50
CA GLU A 682 -26.16 -22.20 -12.89
C GLU A 682 -26.62 -21.20 -11.82
N PHE A 683 -27.13 -21.68 -10.66
CA PHE A 683 -27.50 -20.85 -9.51
C PHE A 683 -26.37 -20.76 -8.47
N LEU A 684 -25.86 -19.55 -8.19
CA LEU A 684 -24.90 -19.33 -7.10
C LEU A 684 -25.57 -19.13 -5.71
N THR A 685 -26.88 -18.80 -5.66
CA THR A 685 -27.65 -18.60 -4.41
C THR A 685 -29.12 -19.00 -4.54
N HIS A 686 -29.65 -19.75 -3.57
CA HIS A 686 -31.00 -20.36 -3.62
C HIS A 686 -32.04 -19.71 -2.68
N LYS A 687 -31.80 -18.50 -2.17
CA LYS A 687 -32.66 -17.85 -1.17
C LYS A 687 -33.49 -16.74 -1.81
N ALA A 688 -34.80 -16.75 -1.59
CA ALA A 688 -35.66 -15.65 -1.99
C ALA A 688 -35.34 -14.40 -1.15
N GLU A 689 -35.05 -13.28 -1.81
CA GLU A 689 -34.73 -12.01 -1.15
C GLU A 689 -35.99 -11.16 -0.91
N TYR A 690 -35.99 -10.38 0.18
CA TYR A 690 -37.08 -9.44 0.45
C TYR A 690 -37.01 -8.28 -0.54
N CYS A 691 -37.99 -8.22 -1.42
CA CYS A 691 -38.17 -7.15 -2.38
C CYS A 691 -39.25 -6.19 -1.89
N TYR A 692 -38.90 -4.92 -1.74
CA TYR A 692 -39.82 -3.87 -1.31
C TYR A 692 -40.11 -2.95 -2.49
N ARG A 693 -41.38 -2.53 -2.62
CA ARG A 693 -41.81 -1.64 -3.71
C ARG A 693 -42.25 -0.30 -3.14
N ILE A 694 -41.61 0.78 -3.56
CA ILE A 694 -42.00 2.15 -3.23
C ILE A 694 -42.21 2.88 -4.56
N ASN A 695 -43.45 3.24 -4.88
CA ASN A 695 -43.90 3.69 -6.21
C ASN A 695 -43.60 2.64 -7.31
N ASN A 696 -42.94 3.01 -8.41
CA ASN A 696 -42.60 2.11 -9.53
C ASN A 696 -41.22 1.44 -9.39
N LEU A 697 -40.55 1.61 -8.25
CA LEU A 697 -39.19 1.08 -8.01
C LEU A 697 -39.21 -0.11 -7.06
N TYR A 698 -38.36 -1.09 -7.35
CA TYR A 698 -38.15 -2.27 -6.55
C TYR A 698 -36.82 -2.15 -5.82
N PHE A 699 -36.77 -2.58 -4.58
CA PHE A 699 -35.59 -2.55 -3.74
C PHE A 699 -35.39 -3.94 -3.20
N ILE A 700 -34.40 -4.64 -3.72
CA ILE A 700 -33.93 -5.90 -3.18
C ILE A 700 -32.88 -5.57 -2.16
N ARG A 701 -33.22 -5.82 -0.91
CA ARG A 701 -32.24 -5.74 0.14
C ARG A 701 -31.17 -6.79 -0.11
N VAL A 702 -29.93 -6.35 -0.07
CA VAL A 702 -28.74 -7.19 -0.23
C VAL A 702 -27.85 -7.04 0.94
N PRO A 703 -27.03 -8.06 1.20
CA PRO A 703 -26.39 -8.09 2.46
C PRO A 703 -25.30 -7.03 2.62
N TYR A 704 -24.81 -6.22 1.62
CA TYR A 704 -23.53 -5.44 1.78
C TYR A 704 -23.12 -4.13 0.89
N ARG A 705 -22.34 -3.07 1.35
CA ARG A 705 -22.22 -1.58 0.91
C ARG A 705 -20.82 -0.88 0.55
N LEU A 706 -20.76 0.17 -0.33
CA LEU A 706 -19.69 1.24 -0.50
C LEU A 706 -20.08 2.64 -1.18
N THR A 707 -20.00 3.80 -0.47
CA THR A 707 -20.10 5.23 -0.95
C THR A 707 -19.10 6.13 -0.21
N LEU A 708 -18.64 7.29 -0.71
CA LEU A 708 -19.30 8.39 -1.46
C LEU A 708 -18.36 9.12 -2.43
N VAL A 709 -18.95 9.76 -3.45
CA VAL A 709 -18.41 10.98 -4.07
C VAL A 709 -19.03 12.18 -3.36
N GLU A 710 -18.21 12.96 -2.67
CA GLU A 710 -18.03 14.41 -2.90
C GLU A 710 -16.53 14.72 -2.84
#